data_AF-A0A945XUF2-F1
#
_entry.id   AF-A0A945XUF2-F1
#
_cell.length_a   1.000
_cell.length_b   1.000
_cell.length_c   1.000
_cell.angle_alpha   90.00
_cell.angle_beta   90.00
_cell.angle_gamma   90.00
#
_symmetry.space_group_name_H-M   'P 1'
#
loop_
_entity.id
_entity.type
_entity.pdbx_description
1 polymer ?
#
loop_
_entity_poly.entity_id
_entity_poly.type
_entity_poly.pdbx_seq_one_letter_code
_entity_poly.pdbx_strand_id
1 'polypeptide(L)'
;MPWYCATGWMHPLMVAFVTVLVSGCAGLTTQKISEPQDRTNRVPATQTKETGQDAGVGISAPVIRDFAQAEPQSSAWAFLARALDTANPQAQLLLLAAAKRFLQTDRSEQAAVVLAQTQGENSEPWALNQHKLLTAALRLTENAPSAAWRLLSDTENTDLDKSQWQLLYDLKLQSLFAQEKHQEALALIRSLPLKDSVSADIDVLLRGVFDRLLRLTTEQLDLLQLHPDLVQEDRGWIDLARLYGRAGWELESLRQELDAWSVEHPAHHATPIARNLWPETCALAQSSQVALLLPMTSSFSKAASAFHDGVMYLHERERPSARPVITLYDLGADLEAVGAIYKEAIDAGADLVIGPLGRDAVSKLLADSKLLAPTLLLGPEDGRSKPNAFFVDLSRRIEARSLVTHARSRGLKHALVLHSPKPAHRVAANTAIQVWQQQGGIIADTAVLDPQLNDYSAIILRLLGLNQSRYRAEVLQKVLTDSLPVTVLPNIRQDLDVIFLFTDRGTARLFKPQIEFHHGGKLPIYSQNTIFEGMPDVVNDLDLEGVLFSDMPWLVRQTGRFGRSTEDVTTLTRYRGSAIDRLFALGMDAYRLGCHIPKRLDRPDWQYAGASGALSIDIDGRIKRHPDWARFRGGLPELFEPVIPR
;
A
#
# COMPACT_ATOMS: atom_id res chain seq x y z
N MET A 1 -21.57 -36.90 -46.44
CA MET A 1 -22.17 -38.26 -46.52
C MET A 1 -21.09 -39.24 -46.93
N PRO A 2 -21.15 -40.52 -46.54
CA PRO A 2 -22.15 -41.21 -45.70
C PRO A 2 -21.86 -41.01 -44.18
N TRP A 3 -22.71 -41.21 -43.16
CA TRP A 3 -23.91 -42.04 -42.88
C TRP A 3 -23.67 -43.54 -42.63
N TYR A 4 -23.74 -44.00 -41.37
CA TYR A 4 -24.63 -45.11 -40.96
C TYR A 4 -24.87 -45.17 -39.43
N CYS A 5 -25.96 -45.84 -39.06
CA CYS A 5 -26.79 -45.72 -37.86
C CYS A 5 -26.25 -46.17 -36.48
N ALA A 6 -26.69 -45.42 -35.46
CA ALA A 6 -27.41 -45.82 -34.25
C ALA A 6 -27.12 -47.14 -33.49
N THR A 7 -26.98 -47.01 -32.17
CA THR A 7 -27.88 -47.64 -31.17
C THR A 7 -27.79 -46.85 -29.87
N GLY A 8 -28.93 -46.55 -29.23
CA GLY A 8 -28.94 -46.03 -27.86
C GLY A 8 -29.12 -47.17 -26.85
N TRP A 9 -28.91 -46.90 -25.56
CA TRP A 9 -29.54 -47.60 -24.43
C TRP A 9 -29.54 -46.68 -23.19
N MET A 10 -30.46 -46.94 -22.26
CA MET A 10 -30.80 -46.03 -21.16
C MET A 10 -30.07 -46.37 -19.84
N HIS A 11 -29.69 -45.32 -19.12
CA HIS A 11 -29.61 -45.25 -17.64
C HIS A 11 -28.47 -46.03 -16.94
N PRO A 12 -28.14 -45.71 -15.65
CA PRO A 12 -28.82 -44.78 -14.73
C PRO A 12 -27.99 -43.60 -14.22
N LEU A 13 -28.67 -42.66 -13.55
CA LEU A 13 -28.03 -41.68 -12.67
C LEU A 13 -27.30 -42.39 -11.52
N MET A 14 -26.02 -42.09 -11.31
CA MET A 14 -25.41 -42.26 -9.99
C MET A 14 -25.74 -41.04 -9.13
N VAL A 15 -26.64 -41.23 -8.17
CA VAL A 15 -26.83 -40.28 -7.07
C VAL A 15 -25.65 -40.41 -6.11
N ALA A 16 -24.74 -39.44 -6.12
CA ALA A 16 -23.65 -39.37 -5.15
C ALA A 16 -24.20 -38.99 -3.77
N PHE A 17 -24.29 -39.96 -2.86
CA PHE A 17 -24.71 -39.73 -1.48
C PHE A 17 -23.60 -39.01 -0.69
N VAL A 18 -23.71 -37.68 -0.58
CA VAL A 18 -22.85 -36.88 0.32
C VAL A 18 -23.32 -37.12 1.76
N THR A 19 -22.62 -38.01 2.48
CA THR A 19 -22.88 -38.28 3.90
C THR A 19 -21.99 -37.39 4.78
N VAL A 20 -22.54 -36.25 5.22
CA VAL A 20 -21.93 -35.42 6.26
C VAL A 20 -22.22 -36.02 7.63
N LEU A 21 -21.27 -36.78 8.17
CA LEU A 21 -21.32 -37.28 9.55
C LEU A 21 -20.84 -36.19 10.53
N VAL A 22 -21.79 -35.51 11.16
CA VAL A 22 -21.53 -34.67 12.35
C VAL A 22 -21.99 -35.42 13.59
N SER A 23 -21.02 -35.81 14.42
CA SER A 23 -21.22 -36.25 15.81
C SER A 23 -19.91 -35.96 16.59
N GLY A 24 -19.92 -35.56 17.86
CA GLY A 24 -21.04 -35.16 18.72
C GLY A 24 -20.77 -35.43 20.20
N CYS A 25 -20.53 -34.38 21.01
CA CYS A 25 -20.47 -34.39 22.48
C CYS A 25 -19.32 -35.22 23.15
N ALA A 26 -18.91 -34.99 24.40
CA ALA A 26 -18.90 -33.81 25.27
C ALA A 26 -17.94 -34.09 26.45
N GLY A 27 -17.47 -33.05 27.17
CA GLY A 27 -16.52 -33.24 28.28
C GLY A 27 -16.20 -32.00 29.11
N LEU A 28 -17.22 -31.34 29.67
CA LEU A 28 -17.05 -30.19 30.57
C LEU A 28 -16.91 -30.66 32.03
N THR A 29 -15.71 -30.56 32.59
CA THR A 29 -15.49 -30.69 34.04
C THR A 29 -15.88 -29.41 34.76
N THR A 30 -16.88 -29.49 35.64
CA THR A 30 -17.25 -28.40 36.55
C THR A 30 -16.35 -28.39 37.78
N GLN A 31 -15.88 -27.22 38.19
CA GLN A 31 -15.20 -27.03 39.47
C GLN A 31 -15.88 -25.92 40.27
N LYS A 32 -16.42 -26.28 41.44
CA LYS A 32 -16.98 -25.34 42.42
C LYS A 32 -15.86 -24.54 43.08
N ILE A 33 -15.97 -23.22 43.11
CA ILE A 33 -15.35 -22.36 44.13
C ILE A 33 -16.42 -21.37 44.62
N SER A 34 -16.40 -21.09 45.92
CA SER A 34 -17.46 -20.48 46.72
C SER A 34 -17.40 -18.94 46.82
N GLU A 35 -18.56 -18.30 46.94
CA GLU A 35 -18.70 -16.91 47.41
C GLU A 35 -18.37 -16.75 48.91
N PRO A 36 -18.00 -15.52 49.32
CA PRO A 36 -18.45 -14.95 50.57
C PRO A 36 -19.23 -13.62 50.37
N GLN A 37 -20.11 -13.30 51.33
CA GLN A 37 -21.12 -12.24 51.24
C GLN A 37 -20.66 -10.82 51.65
N ASP A 38 -21.33 -9.85 51.02
CA ASP A 38 -21.86 -8.58 51.56
C ASP A 38 -20.92 -7.44 52.04
N ARG A 39 -21.12 -6.25 51.43
CA ARG A 39 -21.55 -5.04 52.16
C ARG A 39 -22.05 -3.91 51.25
N THR A 40 -23.36 -3.77 51.21
CA THR A 40 -24.15 -2.52 51.21
C THR A 40 -23.50 -1.18 50.79
N ASN A 41 -24.11 -0.49 49.81
CA ASN A 41 -24.79 0.77 50.15
C ASN A 41 -25.93 1.18 49.18
N ARG A 42 -26.97 1.81 49.77
CA ARG A 42 -28.20 2.36 49.16
C ARG A 42 -28.24 3.88 49.46
N VAL A 43 -29.11 4.78 48.98
CA VAL A 43 -30.37 4.86 48.17
C VAL A 43 -30.47 6.38 47.75
N PRO A 44 -31.39 6.93 46.90
CA PRO A 44 -32.65 6.43 46.33
C PRO A 44 -32.83 6.53 44.80
N ALA A 45 -33.84 5.81 44.30
CA ALA A 45 -34.65 6.27 43.17
C ALA A 45 -35.85 7.07 43.70
N THR A 46 -36.20 8.18 43.06
CA THR A 46 -37.43 8.95 43.36
C THR A 46 -38.48 8.61 42.31
N GLN A 47 -39.63 8.11 42.76
CA GLN A 47 -40.81 7.92 41.90
C GLN A 47 -41.47 9.27 41.60
N THR A 48 -41.80 9.53 40.35
CA THR A 48 -42.83 10.52 39.98
C THR A 48 -43.82 9.86 39.03
N LYS A 49 -45.11 10.12 39.24
CA LYS A 49 -46.24 9.38 38.65
C LYS A 49 -46.36 9.52 37.13
N GLU A 50 -46.89 8.47 36.52
CA GLU A 50 -47.53 8.53 35.20
C GLU A 50 -48.75 9.46 35.23
N THR A 51 -48.89 10.30 34.19
CA THR A 51 -50.17 10.86 33.75
C THR A 51 -50.12 11.12 32.25
N GLY A 52 -51.17 10.71 31.52
CA GLY A 52 -51.46 11.22 30.19
C GLY A 52 -50.88 10.39 29.05
N GLN A 53 -51.78 9.79 28.27
CA GLN A 53 -51.47 9.24 26.95
C GLN A 53 -51.11 10.38 25.99
N ASP A 54 -50.04 10.22 25.24
CA ASP A 54 -50.03 10.67 23.84
C ASP A 54 -49.18 9.72 23.00
N ALA A 55 -49.65 9.40 21.79
CA ALA A 55 -49.05 8.35 20.97
C ALA A 55 -47.80 8.85 20.23
N GLY A 56 -46.68 8.92 20.95
CA GLY A 56 -45.38 9.29 20.40
C GLY A 56 -44.85 8.25 19.42
N VAL A 57 -44.62 8.67 18.17
CA VAL A 57 -44.02 7.88 17.08
C VAL A 57 -42.78 7.13 17.59
N GLY A 58 -42.81 5.80 17.46
CA GLY A 58 -41.63 4.96 17.69
C GLY A 58 -40.55 5.33 16.69
N ILE A 59 -39.51 6.04 17.14
CA ILE A 59 -38.31 6.29 16.36
C ILE A 59 -37.62 4.94 16.17
N SER A 60 -37.83 4.31 15.02
CA SER A 60 -37.09 3.12 14.64
C SER A 60 -35.59 3.47 14.59
N ALA A 61 -34.76 2.61 15.18
CA ALA A 61 -33.32 2.76 15.05
C ALA A 61 -32.96 2.76 13.54
N PRO A 62 -32.03 3.63 13.09
CA PRO A 62 -31.71 3.74 11.67
C PRO A 62 -31.22 2.40 11.13
N VAL A 63 -31.86 1.92 10.06
CA VAL A 63 -31.52 0.65 9.41
C VAL A 63 -30.16 0.81 8.73
N ILE A 64 -29.12 0.20 9.33
CA ILE A 64 -27.77 0.17 8.78
C ILE A 64 -27.80 -0.65 7.48
N ARG A 65 -27.52 0.01 6.34
CA ARG A 65 -27.42 -0.63 5.02
C ARG A 65 -25.98 -1.10 4.73
N ASP A 66 -25.01 -0.19 4.75
CA ASP A 66 -23.58 -0.55 4.64
C ASP A 66 -22.97 -0.87 6.01
N PHE A 67 -23.02 -2.15 6.41
CA PHE A 67 -22.34 -2.64 7.61
C PHE A 67 -20.80 -2.49 7.54
N ALA A 68 -20.18 -2.53 6.35
CA ALA A 68 -18.74 -2.34 6.23
C ALA A 68 -18.32 -0.87 6.44
N GLN A 69 -19.17 0.10 6.09
CA GLN A 69 -18.93 1.49 6.44
C GLN A 69 -19.23 1.76 7.92
N ALA A 70 -20.33 1.23 8.46
CA ALA A 70 -20.74 1.44 9.85
C ALA A 70 -19.79 0.76 10.87
N GLU A 71 -19.20 -0.38 10.50
CA GLU A 71 -18.27 -1.14 11.34
C GLU A 71 -16.86 -1.23 10.69
N PRO A 72 -16.06 -0.14 10.74
CA PRO A 72 -14.74 -0.08 10.08
C PRO A 72 -13.78 -1.19 10.52
N GLN A 73 -13.88 -1.66 11.77
CA GLN A 73 -12.99 -2.66 12.36
C GLN A 73 -13.41 -4.13 12.12
N SER A 74 -14.65 -4.37 11.71
CA SER A 74 -15.17 -5.71 11.43
C SER A 74 -14.53 -6.31 10.17
N SER A 75 -14.08 -7.56 10.26
CA SER A 75 -13.45 -8.32 9.16
C SER A 75 -14.47 -9.06 8.31
N ALA A 76 -14.10 -9.43 7.08
CA ALA A 76 -14.96 -10.19 6.17
C ALA A 76 -15.57 -11.44 6.82
N TRP A 77 -14.74 -12.24 7.49
CA TRP A 77 -15.16 -13.44 8.23
C TRP A 77 -16.14 -13.15 9.38
N ALA A 78 -16.06 -11.97 10.03
CA ALA A 78 -16.96 -11.62 11.12
C ALA A 78 -18.36 -11.25 10.60
N PHE A 79 -18.43 -10.57 9.46
CA PHE A 79 -19.70 -10.33 8.76
C PHE A 79 -20.28 -11.63 8.21
N LEU A 80 -19.46 -12.49 7.59
CA LEU A 80 -19.90 -13.79 7.07
C LEU A 80 -20.47 -14.69 8.17
N ALA A 81 -19.78 -14.80 9.32
CA ALA A 81 -20.27 -15.56 10.47
C ALA A 81 -21.63 -15.04 10.95
N ARG A 82 -21.78 -13.72 11.15
CA ARG A 82 -23.07 -13.10 11.52
C ARG A 82 -24.16 -13.34 10.47
N ALA A 83 -23.82 -13.36 9.18
CA ALA A 83 -24.79 -13.60 8.12
C ALA A 83 -25.40 -15.01 8.18
N LEU A 84 -24.64 -16.03 8.61
CA LEU A 84 -25.11 -17.41 8.75
C LEU A 84 -26.16 -17.56 9.87
N ASP A 85 -26.05 -16.78 10.94
CA ASP A 85 -26.97 -16.79 12.08
C ASP A 85 -28.14 -15.79 11.94
N THR A 86 -28.20 -15.03 10.84
CA THR A 86 -29.18 -13.95 10.61
C THR A 86 -30.18 -14.32 9.52
N ALA A 87 -31.43 -13.88 9.63
CA ALA A 87 -32.43 -14.05 8.58
C ALA A 87 -32.29 -13.00 7.46
N ASN A 88 -32.81 -13.33 6.26
CA ASN A 88 -33.03 -12.33 5.22
C ASN A 88 -34.07 -11.28 5.69
N PRO A 89 -33.93 -9.98 5.30
CA PRO A 89 -32.95 -9.43 4.37
C PRO A 89 -31.61 -8.99 5.01
N GLN A 90 -31.50 -8.98 6.34
CA GLN A 90 -30.28 -8.46 7.00
C GLN A 90 -29.03 -9.33 6.72
N ALA A 91 -29.19 -10.65 6.55
CA ALA A 91 -28.12 -11.54 6.12
C ALA A 91 -27.49 -11.10 4.77
N GLN A 92 -28.31 -10.66 3.80
CA GLN A 92 -27.84 -10.16 2.50
C GLN A 92 -26.92 -8.94 2.66
N LEU A 93 -27.26 -7.99 3.53
CA LEU A 93 -26.45 -6.80 3.81
C LEU A 93 -25.12 -7.16 4.49
N LEU A 94 -25.13 -8.15 5.38
CA LEU A 94 -23.92 -8.68 6.01
C LEU A 94 -23.03 -9.43 5.01
N LEU A 95 -23.60 -10.20 4.08
CA LEU A 95 -22.86 -10.85 2.99
C LEU A 95 -22.24 -9.79 2.04
N LEU A 96 -22.94 -8.72 1.70
CA LEU A 96 -22.39 -7.61 0.91
C LEU A 96 -21.23 -6.91 1.63
N ALA A 97 -21.33 -6.71 2.95
CA ALA A 97 -20.25 -6.18 3.77
C ALA A 97 -19.05 -7.14 3.84
N ALA A 98 -19.29 -8.46 3.91
CA ALA A 98 -18.24 -9.48 3.83
C ALA A 98 -17.53 -9.45 2.47
N ALA A 99 -18.26 -9.39 1.36
CA ALA A 99 -17.71 -9.29 0.01
C ALA A 99 -16.88 -8.01 -0.18
N LYS A 100 -17.38 -6.85 0.26
CA LYS A 100 -16.63 -5.57 0.25
C LYS A 100 -15.31 -5.69 1.02
N ARG A 101 -15.32 -6.29 2.21
CA ARG A 101 -14.10 -6.55 2.99
C ARG A 101 -13.14 -7.51 2.29
N PHE A 102 -13.64 -8.59 1.68
CA PHE A 102 -12.78 -9.50 0.92
C PHE A 102 -12.08 -8.80 -0.25
N LEU A 103 -12.79 -7.97 -1.02
CA LEU A 103 -12.20 -7.17 -2.10
C LEU A 103 -11.15 -6.16 -1.61
N GLN A 104 -11.40 -5.45 -0.50
CA GLN A 104 -10.41 -4.57 0.14
C GLN A 104 -9.13 -5.32 0.57
N THR A 105 -9.24 -6.60 0.91
CA THR A 105 -8.12 -7.49 1.24
C THR A 105 -7.51 -8.25 0.05
N ASP A 106 -7.94 -8.01 -1.20
CA ASP A 106 -7.50 -8.73 -2.41
C ASP A 106 -7.77 -10.25 -2.33
N ARG A 107 -8.94 -10.60 -1.76
CA ARG A 107 -9.50 -11.97 -1.60
C ARG A 107 -10.60 -12.21 -2.63
N SER A 108 -10.26 -12.17 -3.92
CA SER A 108 -11.21 -12.26 -5.04
C SER A 108 -12.06 -13.54 -5.02
N GLU A 109 -11.47 -14.71 -4.77
CA GLU A 109 -12.21 -15.98 -4.70
C GLU A 109 -13.28 -15.99 -3.61
N GLN A 110 -12.94 -15.54 -2.39
CA GLN A 110 -13.88 -15.48 -1.28
C GLN A 110 -14.98 -14.44 -1.55
N ALA A 111 -14.62 -13.30 -2.15
CA ALA A 111 -15.59 -12.30 -2.60
C ALA A 111 -16.57 -12.88 -3.64
N ALA A 112 -16.08 -13.65 -4.62
CA ALA A 112 -16.90 -14.30 -5.65
C ALA A 112 -17.91 -15.30 -5.04
N VAL A 113 -17.45 -16.16 -4.12
CA VAL A 113 -18.31 -17.14 -3.42
C VAL A 113 -19.40 -16.45 -2.59
N VAL A 114 -19.05 -15.38 -1.87
CA VAL A 114 -20.03 -14.62 -1.08
C VAL A 114 -21.01 -13.85 -1.97
N LEU A 115 -20.52 -13.19 -3.04
CA LEU A 115 -21.39 -12.45 -3.96
C LEU A 115 -22.40 -13.34 -4.66
N ALA A 116 -22.06 -14.59 -4.99
CA ALA A 116 -23.00 -15.57 -5.54
C ALA A 116 -24.19 -15.87 -4.60
N GLN A 117 -24.04 -15.64 -3.28
CA GLN A 117 -25.10 -15.84 -2.27
C GLN A 117 -25.86 -14.54 -1.94
N THR A 118 -25.47 -13.39 -2.50
CA THR A 118 -26.10 -12.08 -2.23
C THR A 118 -27.30 -11.75 -3.12
N GLN A 119 -27.68 -12.61 -4.06
CA GLN A 119 -28.90 -12.42 -4.88
C GLN A 119 -30.07 -13.22 -4.30
N GLY A 120 -31.24 -12.58 -4.17
CA GLY A 120 -32.48 -13.23 -3.75
C GLY A 120 -33.72 -12.53 -4.32
N GLU A 121 -34.84 -13.26 -4.41
CA GLU A 121 -36.06 -12.83 -5.13
C GLU A 121 -36.69 -11.53 -4.59
N ASN A 122 -36.43 -11.18 -3.32
CA ASN A 122 -36.92 -9.96 -2.66
C ASN A 122 -35.78 -9.01 -2.25
N SER A 123 -34.78 -8.82 -3.12
CA SER A 123 -33.64 -7.92 -2.85
C SER A 123 -34.05 -6.44 -2.89
N GLU A 124 -33.80 -5.71 -1.82
CA GLU A 124 -33.95 -4.24 -1.78
C GLU A 124 -33.09 -3.56 -2.87
N PRO A 125 -33.55 -2.46 -3.52
CA PRO A 125 -32.82 -1.81 -4.61
C PRO A 125 -31.38 -1.43 -4.27
N TRP A 126 -31.15 -0.95 -3.04
CA TRP A 126 -29.82 -0.62 -2.53
C TRP A 126 -28.88 -1.83 -2.54
N ALA A 127 -29.36 -3.00 -2.12
CA ALA A 127 -28.58 -4.23 -2.05
C ALA A 127 -28.26 -4.77 -3.46
N LEU A 128 -29.20 -4.64 -4.40
CA LEU A 128 -28.98 -4.99 -5.81
C LEU A 128 -27.91 -4.09 -6.45
N ASN A 129 -27.97 -2.78 -6.21
CA ASN A 129 -26.95 -1.84 -6.68
C ASN A 129 -25.58 -2.15 -6.06
N GLN A 130 -25.52 -2.40 -4.75
CA GLN A 130 -24.29 -2.77 -4.06
C GLN A 130 -23.70 -4.08 -4.62
N HIS A 131 -24.54 -5.08 -4.89
CA HIS A 131 -24.11 -6.33 -5.53
C HIS A 131 -23.46 -6.08 -6.91
N LYS A 132 -24.08 -5.26 -7.76
CA LYS A 132 -23.53 -4.92 -9.09
C LYS A 132 -22.16 -4.23 -8.97
N LEU A 133 -22.04 -3.23 -8.09
CA LEU A 133 -20.78 -2.49 -7.86
C LEU A 133 -19.66 -3.40 -7.35
N LEU A 134 -19.93 -4.26 -6.36
CA LEU A 134 -18.94 -5.20 -5.84
C LEU A 134 -18.58 -6.29 -6.87
N THR A 135 -19.53 -6.70 -7.72
CA THR A 135 -19.24 -7.63 -8.83
C THR A 135 -18.38 -6.97 -9.91
N ALA A 136 -18.60 -5.70 -10.24
CA ALA A 136 -17.73 -4.95 -11.14
C ALA A 136 -16.31 -4.77 -10.55
N ALA A 137 -16.20 -4.48 -9.25
CA ALA A 137 -14.91 -4.42 -8.56
C ALA A 137 -14.19 -5.78 -8.57
N LEU A 138 -14.90 -6.90 -8.38
CA LEU A 138 -14.34 -8.24 -8.55
C LEU A 138 -13.76 -8.41 -9.96
N ARG A 139 -14.48 -8.01 -11.02
CA ARG A 139 -13.97 -8.07 -12.40
C ARG A 139 -12.70 -7.23 -12.62
N LEU A 140 -12.55 -6.09 -11.94
CA LEU A 140 -11.30 -5.32 -11.97
C LEU A 140 -10.15 -6.05 -11.24
N THR A 141 -10.40 -6.71 -10.11
CA THR A 141 -9.37 -7.55 -9.46
C THR A 141 -8.93 -8.73 -10.33
N GLU A 142 -9.85 -9.29 -11.12
CA GLU A 142 -9.62 -10.37 -12.09
C GLU A 142 -9.00 -9.89 -13.43
N ASN A 143 -8.60 -8.62 -13.54
CA ASN A 143 -8.08 -8.00 -14.76
C ASN A 143 -9.04 -8.05 -15.98
N ALA A 144 -10.34 -7.94 -15.74
CA ALA A 144 -11.40 -7.95 -16.75
C ALA A 144 -12.16 -6.60 -16.83
N PRO A 145 -11.50 -5.48 -17.15
CA PRO A 145 -12.09 -4.14 -17.09
C PRO A 145 -13.29 -3.93 -18.04
N SER A 146 -13.29 -4.56 -19.23
CA SER A 146 -14.44 -4.51 -20.16
C SER A 146 -15.67 -5.28 -19.65
N ALA A 147 -15.49 -6.22 -18.71
CA ALA A 147 -16.60 -6.88 -18.03
C ALA A 147 -17.12 -6.03 -16.86
N ALA A 148 -16.22 -5.37 -16.12
CA ALA A 148 -16.58 -4.39 -15.10
C ALA A 148 -17.38 -3.23 -15.70
N TRP A 149 -16.89 -2.61 -16.78
CA TRP A 149 -17.53 -1.48 -17.46
C TRP A 149 -19.00 -1.75 -17.81
N ARG A 150 -19.32 -2.90 -18.41
CA ARG A 150 -20.70 -3.26 -18.77
C ARG A 150 -21.64 -3.29 -17.56
N LEU A 151 -21.22 -3.92 -16.46
CA LEU A 151 -22.00 -3.96 -15.21
C LEU A 151 -22.22 -2.56 -14.61
N LEU A 152 -21.24 -1.67 -14.76
CA LEU A 152 -21.30 -0.29 -14.26
C LEU A 152 -22.24 0.59 -15.13
N SER A 153 -22.21 0.42 -16.46
CA SER A 153 -23.17 1.08 -17.37
C SER A 153 -24.62 0.71 -17.04
N ASP A 154 -24.89 -0.57 -16.74
CA ASP A 154 -26.23 -1.06 -16.35
C ASP A 154 -26.69 -0.60 -14.94
N THR A 155 -25.87 0.18 -14.23
CA THR A 155 -26.13 0.68 -12.86
C THR A 155 -26.35 2.20 -12.82
N GLU A 156 -25.97 2.94 -13.86
CA GLU A 156 -25.98 4.41 -13.89
C GLU A 156 -27.38 5.03 -13.79
N ASN A 157 -28.41 4.36 -14.30
CA ASN A 157 -29.81 4.83 -14.28
C ASN A 157 -30.59 4.35 -13.04
N THR A 158 -29.94 4.21 -11.88
CA THR A 158 -30.56 3.73 -10.64
C THR A 158 -30.43 4.75 -9.51
N ASP A 159 -31.29 4.65 -8.49
CA ASP A 159 -31.18 5.45 -7.28
C ASP A 159 -29.99 4.95 -6.44
N LEU A 160 -28.96 5.78 -6.33
CA LEU A 160 -27.68 5.46 -5.68
C LEU A 160 -27.45 6.42 -4.53
N ASP A 161 -27.08 5.89 -3.37
CA ASP A 161 -26.60 6.75 -2.30
C ASP A 161 -25.22 7.35 -2.62
N LYS A 162 -24.80 8.32 -1.82
CA LYS A 162 -23.54 9.03 -1.98
C LYS A 162 -22.32 8.09 -2.08
N SER A 163 -22.28 7.01 -1.30
CA SER A 163 -21.17 6.05 -1.30
C SER A 163 -21.18 5.14 -2.54
N GLN A 164 -22.38 4.75 -2.98
CA GLN A 164 -22.57 3.94 -4.18
C GLN A 164 -22.23 4.72 -5.45
N TRP A 165 -22.61 6.01 -5.50
CA TRP A 165 -22.26 6.94 -6.57
C TRP A 165 -20.74 7.09 -6.70
N GLN A 166 -20.03 7.32 -5.59
CA GLN A 166 -18.55 7.43 -5.59
C GLN A 166 -17.89 6.16 -6.10
N LEU A 167 -18.32 5.00 -5.58
CA LEU A 167 -17.79 3.70 -5.98
C LEU A 167 -18.08 3.41 -7.46
N LEU A 168 -19.26 3.75 -7.97
CA LEU A 168 -19.60 3.64 -9.40
C LEU A 168 -18.60 4.42 -10.26
N TYR A 169 -18.36 5.69 -9.97
CA TYR A 169 -17.51 6.53 -10.82
C TYR A 169 -16.02 6.21 -10.69
N ASP A 170 -15.49 5.86 -9.51
CA ASP A 170 -14.10 5.39 -9.41
C ASP A 170 -13.90 4.05 -10.14
N LEU A 171 -14.79 3.07 -9.98
CA LEU A 171 -14.70 1.80 -10.73
C LEU A 171 -14.84 2.01 -12.25
N LYS A 172 -15.64 2.98 -12.70
CA LYS A 172 -15.74 3.37 -14.11
C LYS A 172 -14.42 3.95 -14.61
N LEU A 173 -13.81 4.88 -13.87
CA LEU A 173 -12.51 5.47 -14.20
C LEU A 173 -11.41 4.41 -14.22
N GLN A 174 -11.33 3.55 -13.20
CA GLN A 174 -10.43 2.39 -13.17
C GLN A 174 -10.61 1.52 -14.42
N SER A 175 -11.85 1.22 -14.80
CA SER A 175 -12.16 0.42 -16.00
C SER A 175 -11.70 1.08 -17.30
N LEU A 176 -11.84 2.40 -17.45
CA LEU A 176 -11.43 3.12 -18.67
C LEU A 176 -9.91 3.26 -18.76
N PHE A 177 -9.24 3.62 -17.67
CA PHE A 177 -7.77 3.69 -17.63
C PHE A 177 -7.12 2.32 -17.87
N ALA A 178 -7.67 1.24 -17.31
CA ALA A 178 -7.20 -0.13 -17.56
C ALA A 178 -7.51 -0.66 -18.97
N GLN A 179 -8.26 0.08 -19.79
CA GLN A 179 -8.52 -0.20 -21.21
C GLN A 179 -7.83 0.82 -22.14
N GLU A 180 -6.94 1.68 -21.61
CA GLU A 180 -6.28 2.77 -22.34
C GLU A 180 -7.22 3.80 -22.99
N LYS A 181 -8.50 3.81 -22.57
CA LYS A 181 -9.57 4.70 -23.05
C LYS A 181 -9.53 6.05 -22.32
N HIS A 182 -8.38 6.71 -22.34
CA HIS A 182 -8.12 7.93 -21.55
C HIS A 182 -9.05 9.10 -21.92
N GLN A 183 -9.38 9.24 -23.20
CA GLN A 183 -10.33 10.24 -23.71
C GLN A 183 -11.76 10.02 -23.17
N GLU A 184 -12.21 8.76 -23.04
CA GLU A 184 -13.51 8.44 -22.45
C GLU A 184 -13.50 8.71 -20.94
N ALA A 185 -12.36 8.53 -20.26
CA ALA A 185 -12.22 8.83 -18.83
C ALA A 185 -12.29 10.35 -18.54
N LEU A 186 -11.67 11.17 -19.39
CA LEU A 186 -11.76 12.63 -19.32
C LEU A 186 -13.17 13.12 -19.61
N ALA A 187 -13.80 12.61 -20.68
CA ALA A 187 -15.21 12.89 -21.00
C ALA A 187 -16.17 12.47 -19.87
N LEU A 188 -15.89 11.37 -19.17
CA LEU A 188 -16.67 10.92 -18.01
C LEU A 188 -16.61 11.93 -16.85
N ILE A 189 -15.41 12.38 -16.45
CA ILE A 189 -15.26 13.42 -15.40
C ILE A 189 -15.99 14.71 -15.79
N ARG A 190 -15.80 15.18 -17.03
CA ARG A 190 -16.43 16.41 -17.53
C ARG A 190 -17.96 16.33 -17.57
N SER A 191 -18.53 15.14 -17.67
CA SER A 191 -19.99 14.93 -17.65
C SER A 191 -20.61 14.91 -16.26
N LEU A 192 -19.81 14.85 -15.19
CA LEU A 192 -20.33 14.83 -13.82
C LEU A 192 -21.04 16.14 -13.47
N PRO A 193 -22.11 16.11 -12.64
CA PRO A 193 -22.84 17.30 -12.22
C PRO A 193 -22.07 18.07 -11.13
N LEU A 194 -21.00 18.75 -11.54
CA LEU A 194 -20.01 19.43 -10.67
C LEU A 194 -20.51 20.78 -10.08
N LYS A 195 -21.82 20.93 -9.86
CA LYS A 195 -22.41 22.19 -9.38
C LYS A 195 -22.16 22.42 -7.89
N ASP A 196 -21.79 23.68 -7.61
CA ASP A 196 -21.66 24.35 -6.32
C ASP A 196 -20.69 23.72 -5.30
N SER A 197 -19.50 24.34 -5.19
CA SER A 197 -18.45 24.07 -4.20
C SER A 197 -18.10 22.59 -4.04
N VAL A 198 -17.21 22.10 -4.90
CA VAL A 198 -16.69 20.72 -5.00
C VAL A 198 -16.73 19.99 -3.65
N SER A 199 -17.67 19.05 -3.51
CA SER A 199 -17.72 18.18 -2.34
C SER A 199 -16.40 17.40 -2.22
N ALA A 200 -15.93 17.17 -0.99
CA ALA A 200 -14.64 16.53 -0.72
C ALA A 200 -14.45 15.17 -1.44
N ASP A 201 -15.54 14.53 -1.82
CA ASP A 201 -15.61 13.25 -2.51
C ASP A 201 -15.39 13.36 -4.04
N ILE A 202 -15.88 14.43 -4.67
CA ILE A 202 -15.60 14.74 -6.08
C ILE A 202 -14.10 15.02 -6.25
N ASP A 203 -13.55 15.79 -5.32
CA ASP A 203 -12.11 16.06 -5.19
C ASP A 203 -11.25 14.77 -5.18
N VAL A 204 -11.75 13.66 -4.62
CA VAL A 204 -11.07 12.35 -4.65
C VAL A 204 -11.07 11.75 -6.05
N LEU A 205 -12.20 11.79 -6.77
CA LEU A 205 -12.29 11.33 -8.15
C LEU A 205 -11.39 12.15 -9.07
N LEU A 206 -11.40 13.48 -8.91
CA LEU A 206 -10.56 14.42 -9.69
C LEU A 206 -9.07 14.17 -9.47
N ARG A 207 -8.62 14.00 -8.21
CA ARG A 207 -7.25 13.58 -7.88
C ARG A 207 -6.92 12.22 -8.47
N GLY A 208 -7.84 11.25 -8.37
CA GLY A 208 -7.67 9.92 -8.95
C GLY A 208 -7.55 9.89 -10.49
N VAL A 209 -8.04 10.89 -11.22
CA VAL A 209 -7.77 11.03 -12.66
C VAL A 209 -6.39 11.63 -12.89
N PHE A 210 -6.01 12.67 -12.16
CA PHE A 210 -4.68 13.27 -12.26
C PHE A 210 -3.56 12.25 -11.94
N ASP A 211 -3.69 11.49 -10.85
CA ASP A 211 -2.73 10.47 -10.43
C ASP A 211 -2.61 9.29 -11.41
N ARG A 212 -3.61 9.09 -12.29
CA ARG A 212 -3.58 8.11 -13.38
C ARG A 212 -3.01 8.70 -14.67
N LEU A 213 -3.23 10.00 -14.97
CA LEU A 213 -2.52 10.70 -16.04
C LEU A 213 -1.00 10.78 -15.77
N LEU A 214 -0.58 10.95 -14.52
CA LEU A 214 0.84 10.88 -14.14
C LEU A 214 1.49 9.49 -14.32
N ARG A 215 0.70 8.44 -14.60
CA ARG A 215 1.18 7.09 -14.96
C ARG A 215 1.43 6.92 -16.46
N LEU A 216 1.17 7.95 -17.26
CA LEU A 216 1.46 7.97 -18.68
C LEU A 216 2.85 8.57 -18.94
N THR A 217 3.55 8.04 -19.94
CA THR A 217 4.80 8.64 -20.44
C THR A 217 4.52 9.98 -21.12
N THR A 218 5.55 10.82 -21.28
CA THR A 218 5.43 12.07 -22.04
C THR A 218 4.91 11.80 -23.47
N GLU A 219 5.39 10.75 -24.12
CA GLU A 219 4.93 10.31 -25.45
C GLU A 219 3.45 9.92 -25.45
N GLN A 220 2.98 9.15 -24.45
CA GLN A 220 1.56 8.80 -24.33
C GLN A 220 0.68 10.04 -24.09
N LEU A 221 1.14 11.00 -23.29
CA LEU A 221 0.43 12.27 -23.07
C LEU A 221 0.42 13.15 -24.33
N ASP A 222 1.52 13.21 -25.07
CA ASP A 222 1.63 13.95 -26.33
C ASP A 222 0.72 13.35 -27.42
N LEU A 223 0.68 12.01 -27.54
CA LEU A 223 -0.24 11.31 -28.43
C LEU A 223 -1.70 11.51 -28.02
N LEU A 224 -2.00 11.44 -26.72
CA LEU A 224 -3.35 11.69 -26.21
C LEU A 224 -3.81 13.11 -26.53
N GLN A 225 -2.95 14.12 -26.37
CA GLN A 225 -3.25 15.52 -26.71
C GLN A 225 -3.67 15.73 -28.18
N LEU A 226 -3.31 14.82 -29.10
CA LEU A 226 -3.70 14.87 -30.51
C LEU A 226 -5.06 14.19 -30.80
N HIS A 227 -5.68 13.53 -29.83
CA HIS A 227 -6.92 12.78 -30.04
C HIS A 227 -8.10 13.73 -30.42
N PRO A 228 -8.87 13.43 -31.48
CA PRO A 228 -9.86 14.36 -32.05
C PRO A 228 -11.03 14.66 -31.12
N ASP A 229 -11.43 13.69 -30.29
CA ASP A 229 -12.60 13.83 -29.41
C ASP A 229 -12.36 14.67 -28.13
N LEU A 230 -11.13 15.16 -27.90
CA LEU A 230 -10.78 15.94 -26.71
C LEU A 230 -11.13 17.42 -26.84
N VAL A 231 -11.93 17.93 -25.91
CA VAL A 231 -12.23 19.37 -25.79
C VAL A 231 -11.15 20.10 -24.97
N GLN A 232 -11.24 21.43 -24.90
CA GLN A 232 -10.23 22.27 -24.20
C GLN A 232 -10.07 21.93 -22.71
N GLU A 233 -11.15 21.52 -22.04
CA GLU A 233 -11.08 21.05 -20.65
C GLU A 233 -10.33 19.72 -20.53
N ASP A 234 -10.56 18.77 -21.43
CA ASP A 234 -9.83 17.50 -21.42
C ASP A 234 -8.32 17.72 -21.65
N ARG A 235 -7.97 18.71 -22.49
CA ARG A 235 -6.59 19.17 -22.75
C ARG A 235 -5.94 19.81 -21.53
N GLY A 236 -6.68 20.62 -20.77
CA GLY A 236 -6.19 21.26 -19.54
C GLY A 236 -5.67 20.26 -18.51
N TRP A 237 -6.31 19.09 -18.37
CA TRP A 237 -5.83 17.98 -17.53
C TRP A 237 -4.51 17.38 -18.02
N ILE A 238 -4.39 17.15 -19.33
CA ILE A 238 -3.20 16.57 -19.96
C ILE A 238 -2.03 17.54 -19.86
N ASP A 239 -2.25 18.83 -20.13
CA ASP A 239 -1.22 19.86 -20.03
C ASP A 239 -0.73 20.07 -18.59
N LEU A 240 -1.62 19.99 -17.57
CA LEU A 240 -1.21 20.00 -16.17
C LEU A 240 -0.35 18.77 -15.81
N ALA A 241 -0.69 17.58 -16.33
CA ALA A 241 0.08 16.36 -16.10
C ALA A 241 1.47 16.42 -16.79
N ARG A 242 1.54 16.96 -18.01
CA ARG A 242 2.80 17.20 -18.76
C ARG A 242 3.68 18.23 -18.06
N LEU A 243 3.09 19.34 -17.59
CA LEU A 243 3.75 20.39 -16.79
C LEU A 243 4.37 19.81 -15.52
N TYR A 244 3.57 19.12 -14.69
CA TYR A 244 4.05 18.51 -13.46
C TYR A 244 5.08 17.39 -13.73
N GLY A 245 4.93 16.68 -14.84
CA GLY A 245 5.91 15.70 -15.31
C GLY A 245 7.27 16.32 -15.62
N ARG A 246 7.30 17.41 -16.41
CA ARG A 246 8.56 18.07 -16.81
C ARG A 246 9.20 18.88 -15.68
N ALA A 247 8.43 19.73 -15.01
CA ALA A 247 8.95 20.69 -14.02
C ALA A 247 9.02 20.12 -12.59
N GLY A 248 8.54 18.89 -12.34
CA GLY A 248 8.30 18.32 -11.01
C GLY A 248 9.48 18.20 -10.03
N TRP A 249 10.71 18.48 -10.48
CA TRP A 249 11.93 18.55 -9.65
C TRP A 249 12.48 19.97 -9.45
N GLU A 250 12.03 20.94 -10.23
CA GLU A 250 12.52 22.33 -10.27
C GLU A 250 11.48 23.25 -9.65
N LEU A 251 11.47 23.32 -8.31
CA LEU A 251 10.34 23.87 -7.54
C LEU A 251 9.93 25.29 -7.95
N GLU A 252 10.90 26.16 -8.24
CA GLU A 252 10.58 27.54 -8.65
C GLU A 252 10.08 27.62 -10.11
N SER A 253 10.54 26.76 -11.03
CA SER A 253 9.93 26.68 -12.37
C SER A 253 8.52 26.09 -12.28
N LEU A 254 8.36 24.99 -11.54
CA LEU A 254 7.08 24.35 -11.28
C LEU A 254 6.06 25.34 -10.69
N ARG A 255 6.47 26.14 -9.70
CA ARG A 255 5.66 27.24 -9.14
C ARG A 255 5.18 28.19 -10.23
N GLN A 256 6.11 28.76 -11.00
CA GLN A 256 5.78 29.77 -12.01
C GLN A 256 4.91 29.21 -13.14
N GLU A 257 5.12 27.95 -13.53
CA GLU A 257 4.32 27.26 -14.53
C GLU A 257 2.92 26.91 -13.99
N LEU A 258 2.80 26.43 -12.74
CA LEU A 258 1.50 26.18 -12.09
C LEU A 258 0.70 27.48 -11.89
N ASP A 259 1.36 28.59 -11.57
CA ASP A 259 0.76 29.91 -11.44
C ASP A 259 0.19 30.39 -12.78
N ALA A 260 1.00 30.31 -13.85
CA ALA A 260 0.58 30.66 -15.20
C ALA A 260 -0.58 29.78 -15.68
N TRP A 261 -0.47 28.46 -15.53
CA TRP A 261 -1.54 27.51 -15.89
C TRP A 261 -2.83 27.79 -15.12
N SER A 262 -2.75 28.11 -13.82
CA SER A 262 -3.92 28.40 -12.97
C SER A 262 -4.61 29.73 -13.33
N VAL A 263 -3.85 30.72 -13.82
CA VAL A 263 -4.38 32.00 -14.32
C VAL A 263 -5.05 31.84 -15.69
N GLU A 264 -4.52 30.96 -16.55
CA GLU A 264 -5.12 30.61 -17.84
C GLU A 264 -6.39 29.74 -17.68
N HIS A 265 -6.43 28.89 -16.65
CA HIS A 265 -7.49 27.91 -16.41
C HIS A 265 -8.30 28.17 -15.11
N PRO A 266 -8.81 29.40 -14.83
CA PRO A 266 -9.32 29.77 -13.50
C PRO A 266 -10.58 29.01 -13.06
N ALA A 267 -11.40 28.55 -14.02
CA ALA A 267 -12.64 27.80 -13.78
C ALA A 267 -12.49 26.28 -14.03
N HIS A 268 -11.28 25.79 -14.28
CA HIS A 268 -11.05 24.38 -14.62
C HIS A 268 -11.07 23.47 -13.38
N HIS A 269 -11.61 22.26 -13.51
CA HIS A 269 -11.76 21.33 -12.39
C HIS A 269 -10.42 20.86 -11.79
N ALA A 270 -9.32 20.92 -12.54
CA ALA A 270 -7.98 20.65 -12.02
C ALA A 270 -7.33 21.82 -11.25
N THR A 271 -7.93 23.02 -11.22
CA THR A 271 -7.31 24.23 -10.62
C THR A 271 -7.20 24.22 -9.08
N PRO A 272 -8.08 23.52 -8.33
CA PRO A 272 -7.79 23.17 -6.94
C PRO A 272 -6.56 22.23 -6.82
N ILE A 273 -6.39 21.29 -7.74
CA ILE A 273 -5.24 20.35 -7.73
C ILE A 273 -3.94 21.08 -8.06
N ALA A 274 -3.90 21.89 -9.13
CA ALA A 274 -2.73 22.71 -9.48
C ALA A 274 -2.25 23.58 -8.31
N ARG A 275 -3.19 24.21 -7.58
CA ARG A 275 -2.88 24.99 -6.36
C ARG A 275 -2.40 24.15 -5.18
N ASN A 276 -2.80 22.88 -5.08
CA ASN A 276 -2.31 21.95 -4.07
C ASN A 276 -0.95 21.32 -4.43
N LEU A 277 -0.57 21.32 -5.71
CA LEU A 277 0.76 20.90 -6.20
C LEU A 277 1.82 22.00 -6.03
N TRP A 278 1.41 23.19 -5.60
CA TRP A 278 2.27 24.37 -5.44
C TRP A 278 3.41 24.07 -4.47
N PRO A 279 4.67 24.02 -4.93
CA PRO A 279 5.78 23.72 -4.04
C PRO A 279 6.06 24.90 -3.11
N GLU A 280 6.28 24.60 -1.83
CA GLU A 280 6.85 25.59 -0.92
C GLU A 280 8.24 26.01 -1.41
N THR A 281 8.53 27.32 -1.35
CA THR A 281 9.83 27.83 -1.78
C THR A 281 10.93 27.35 -0.84
N CYS A 282 11.85 26.56 -1.39
CA CYS A 282 13.16 26.39 -0.79
C CYS A 282 13.80 27.78 -0.69
N ALA A 283 14.00 28.25 0.53
CA ALA A 283 14.60 29.56 0.80
C ALA A 283 15.82 29.39 1.70
N LEU A 284 16.70 28.46 1.32
CA LEU A 284 18.10 28.62 1.65
C LEU A 284 18.58 29.85 0.87
N ALA A 285 19.19 30.82 1.54
CA ALA A 285 19.73 31.98 0.86
C ALA A 285 20.94 31.55 0.01
N GLN A 286 21.29 32.33 -1.01
CA GLN A 286 22.56 32.12 -1.72
C GLN A 286 23.78 32.20 -0.79
N SER A 287 23.65 32.91 0.34
CA SER A 287 24.66 33.00 1.41
C SER A 287 24.70 31.78 2.34
N SER A 288 23.70 30.89 2.30
CA SER A 288 23.60 29.76 3.23
C SER A 288 24.70 28.73 2.96
N GLN A 289 25.42 28.35 4.01
CA GLN A 289 26.48 27.34 3.98
C GLN A 289 25.92 25.98 4.41
N VAL A 290 26.01 24.99 3.52
CA VAL A 290 25.60 23.61 3.80
C VAL A 290 26.84 22.72 3.86
N ALA A 291 27.10 22.13 5.02
CA ALA A 291 28.16 21.15 5.18
C ALA A 291 27.63 19.74 4.90
N LEU A 292 28.25 19.02 3.96
CA LEU A 292 27.90 17.66 3.57
C LEU A 292 28.96 16.70 4.12
N LEU A 293 28.63 15.95 5.17
CA LEU A 293 29.55 15.07 5.90
C LEU A 293 29.36 13.62 5.44
N LEU A 294 30.27 13.13 4.60
CA LEU A 294 30.18 11.82 3.96
C LEU A 294 31.49 11.02 4.06
N PRO A 295 31.45 9.68 4.21
CA PRO A 295 32.64 8.86 4.32
C PRO A 295 33.18 8.47 2.93
N MET A 296 33.69 9.45 2.18
CA MET A 296 34.10 9.33 0.78
C MET A 296 35.34 8.44 0.61
N THR A 297 36.31 8.47 1.53
CA THR A 297 37.50 7.59 1.54
C THR A 297 37.35 6.35 2.43
N SER A 298 36.16 5.73 2.42
CA SER A 298 35.83 4.55 3.23
C SER A 298 35.38 3.32 2.40
N SER A 299 35.11 2.21 3.08
CA SER A 299 34.39 1.06 2.51
C SER A 299 32.98 1.40 2.00
N PHE A 300 32.41 2.53 2.42
CA PHE A 300 31.11 3.05 1.98
C PHE A 300 31.22 4.11 0.88
N SER A 301 32.42 4.35 0.31
CA SER A 301 32.67 5.33 -0.76
C SER A 301 31.62 5.32 -1.88
N LYS A 302 31.29 4.15 -2.46
CA LYS A 302 30.25 4.04 -3.51
C LYS A 302 28.86 4.51 -3.07
N ALA A 303 28.50 4.25 -1.81
CA ALA A 303 27.25 4.68 -1.20
C ALA A 303 27.24 6.19 -0.94
N ALA A 304 28.38 6.72 -0.47
CA ALA A 304 28.60 8.15 -0.28
C ALA A 304 28.55 8.93 -1.61
N SER A 305 29.19 8.43 -2.68
CA SER A 305 29.14 9.04 -4.02
C SER A 305 27.73 9.05 -4.60
N ALA A 306 26.97 7.95 -4.49
CA ALA A 306 25.59 7.93 -4.96
C ALA A 306 24.72 8.99 -4.24
N PHE A 307 24.87 9.11 -2.92
CA PHE A 307 24.17 10.12 -2.14
C PHE A 307 24.60 11.56 -2.50
N HIS A 308 25.92 11.81 -2.60
CA HIS A 308 26.48 13.08 -3.04
C HIS A 308 25.93 13.50 -4.40
N ASP A 309 25.97 12.62 -5.39
CA ASP A 309 25.53 12.91 -6.75
C ASP A 309 24.01 13.20 -6.80
N GLY A 310 23.23 12.58 -5.91
CA GLY A 310 21.81 12.89 -5.73
C GLY A 310 21.55 14.27 -5.13
N VAL A 311 22.35 14.70 -4.15
CA VAL A 311 22.32 16.07 -3.61
C VAL A 311 22.64 17.07 -4.73
N MET A 312 23.73 16.82 -5.46
CA MET A 312 24.19 17.71 -6.54
C MET A 312 23.20 17.77 -7.71
N TYR A 313 22.53 16.67 -8.06
CA TYR A 313 21.53 16.63 -9.15
C TYR A 313 20.39 17.64 -8.96
N LEU A 314 19.91 17.87 -7.74
CA LEU A 314 18.90 18.90 -7.48
C LEU A 314 19.51 20.29 -7.25
N HIS A 315 20.70 20.38 -6.63
CA HIS A 315 21.42 21.65 -6.50
C HIS A 315 21.75 22.28 -7.87
N GLU A 316 22.17 21.47 -8.83
CA GLU A 316 22.51 21.89 -10.19
C GLU A 316 21.29 22.27 -11.05
N ARG A 317 20.08 21.88 -10.64
CA ARG A 317 18.81 22.24 -11.26
C ARG A 317 18.13 23.46 -10.61
N GLU A 318 18.54 23.87 -9.41
CA GLU A 318 18.04 25.11 -8.80
C GLU A 318 18.52 26.37 -9.54
N ARG A 319 17.87 27.51 -9.32
CA ARG A 319 18.34 28.78 -9.91
C ARG A 319 19.60 29.27 -9.19
N PRO A 320 20.62 29.85 -9.87
CA PRO A 320 21.86 30.30 -9.24
C PRO A 320 21.69 31.25 -8.03
N SER A 321 20.62 32.06 -8.02
CA SER A 321 20.25 32.95 -6.90
C SER A 321 19.61 32.25 -5.70
N ALA A 322 19.22 30.98 -5.83
CA ALA A 322 18.63 30.13 -4.80
C ALA A 322 19.49 28.89 -4.48
N ARG A 323 20.68 28.77 -5.07
CA ARG A 323 21.65 27.71 -4.76
C ARG A 323 22.46 28.08 -3.51
N PRO A 324 22.40 27.31 -2.41
CA PRO A 324 23.32 27.47 -1.30
C PRO A 324 24.73 27.04 -1.68
N VAL A 325 25.73 27.41 -0.88
CA VAL A 325 27.10 26.89 -1.01
C VAL A 325 27.17 25.54 -0.30
N ILE A 326 27.49 24.47 -1.04
CA ILE A 326 27.68 23.13 -0.47
C ILE A 326 29.17 22.85 -0.35
N THR A 327 29.64 22.54 0.87
CA THR A 327 31.02 22.12 1.13
C THR A 327 31.03 20.66 1.58
N LEU A 328 31.77 19.82 0.86
CA LEU A 328 31.93 18.40 1.16
C LEU A 328 33.07 18.19 2.18
N TYR A 329 32.76 17.53 3.29
CA TYR A 329 33.71 17.09 4.30
C TYR A 329 33.79 15.57 4.29
N ASP A 330 34.98 15.03 4.02
CA ASP A 330 35.23 13.59 4.02
C ASP A 330 35.51 13.08 5.44
N LEU A 331 34.66 12.19 5.92
CA LEU A 331 34.81 11.54 7.23
C LEU A 331 35.86 10.40 7.22
N GLY A 332 36.23 9.90 6.03
CA GLY A 332 37.08 8.72 5.88
C GLY A 332 36.50 7.49 6.59
N ALA A 333 37.38 6.66 7.15
CA ALA A 333 37.03 5.44 7.87
C ALA A 333 37.13 5.56 9.41
N ASP A 334 37.69 6.65 9.93
CA ASP A 334 37.88 6.84 11.37
C ASP A 334 36.65 7.51 12.01
N LEU A 335 35.97 6.79 12.89
CA LEU A 335 34.80 7.31 13.60
C LEU A 335 35.17 8.36 14.65
N GLU A 336 36.39 8.34 15.20
CA GLU A 336 36.82 9.33 16.21
C GLU A 336 36.94 10.74 15.61
N ALA A 337 37.26 10.85 14.32
CA ALA A 337 37.34 12.12 13.60
C ALA A 337 35.98 12.82 13.42
N VAL A 338 34.85 12.10 13.49
CA VAL A 338 33.50 12.62 13.15
C VAL A 338 33.13 13.86 13.99
N GLY A 339 33.45 13.86 15.28
CA GLY A 339 33.17 15.00 16.16
C GLY A 339 34.00 16.24 15.83
N ALA A 340 35.27 16.04 15.44
CA ALA A 340 36.17 17.12 15.05
C ALA A 340 35.78 17.74 13.70
N ILE A 341 35.45 16.91 12.70
CA ILE A 341 35.02 17.36 11.36
C ILE A 341 33.67 18.10 11.45
N TYR A 342 32.74 17.65 12.29
CA TYR A 342 31.52 18.40 12.56
C TYR A 342 31.82 19.78 13.15
N LYS A 343 32.75 19.88 14.10
CA LYS A 343 33.15 21.17 14.68
C LYS A 343 33.81 22.07 13.63
N GLU A 344 34.70 21.53 12.78
CA GLU A 344 35.32 22.27 11.68
C GLU A 344 34.27 22.87 10.74
N ALA A 345 33.27 22.09 10.34
CA ALA A 345 32.17 22.57 9.51
C ALA A 345 31.34 23.70 10.16
N ILE A 346 31.08 23.62 11.47
CA ILE A 346 30.39 24.70 12.21
C ILE A 346 31.28 25.94 12.36
N ASP A 347 32.57 25.77 12.66
CA ASP A 347 33.52 26.88 12.77
C ASP A 347 33.75 27.58 11.42
N ALA A 348 33.59 26.86 10.31
CA ALA A 348 33.55 27.39 8.94
C ALA A 348 32.22 28.08 8.56
N GLY A 349 31.24 28.11 9.47
CA GLY A 349 29.99 28.86 9.31
C GLY A 349 28.81 28.07 8.72
N ALA A 350 28.78 26.74 8.81
CA ALA A 350 27.66 25.94 8.31
C ALA A 350 26.32 26.26 9.01
N ASP A 351 25.34 26.77 8.25
CA ASP A 351 23.96 27.01 8.69
C ASP A 351 23.14 25.71 8.78
N LEU A 352 23.54 24.70 7.99
CA LEU A 352 22.90 23.39 7.89
C LEU A 352 23.99 22.33 7.72
N VAL A 353 23.82 21.19 8.39
CA VAL A 353 24.67 20.01 8.22
C VAL A 353 23.84 18.85 7.67
N ILE A 354 24.30 18.22 6.60
CA ILE A 354 23.73 16.98 6.05
C ILE A 354 24.75 15.86 6.27
N GLY A 355 24.37 14.84 7.03
CA GLY A 355 25.24 13.77 7.50
C GLY A 355 25.46 13.79 9.03
N PRO A 356 26.30 12.89 9.55
CA PRO A 356 27.08 11.90 8.82
C PRO A 356 26.20 10.78 8.21
N LEU A 357 26.73 10.11 7.18
CA LEU A 357 26.13 8.91 6.60
C LEU A 357 26.55 7.64 7.36
N GLY A 358 25.57 6.93 7.92
CA GLY A 358 25.76 5.62 8.54
C GLY A 358 25.51 5.61 10.06
N ARG A 359 24.95 4.50 10.54
CA ARG A 359 24.52 4.30 11.95
C ARG A 359 25.61 4.64 12.96
N ASP A 360 26.82 4.14 12.74
CA ASP A 360 27.89 4.20 13.76
C ASP A 360 28.48 5.60 13.84
N ALA A 361 28.63 6.30 12.70
CA ALA A 361 29.00 7.71 12.65
C ALA A 361 27.93 8.63 13.25
N VAL A 362 26.64 8.37 12.99
CA VAL A 362 25.52 9.10 13.63
C VAL A 362 25.55 8.92 15.15
N SER A 363 25.69 7.70 15.65
CA SER A 363 25.74 7.44 17.10
C SER A 363 26.98 8.05 17.77
N LYS A 364 28.10 8.12 17.05
CA LYS A 364 29.34 8.77 17.49
C LYS A 364 29.19 10.29 17.58
N LEU A 365 28.65 10.94 16.55
CA LEU A 365 28.34 12.38 16.60
C LEU A 365 27.36 12.72 17.74
N LEU A 366 26.34 11.88 17.94
CA LEU A 366 25.39 12.01 19.03
C LEU A 366 25.95 11.66 20.41
N ALA A 367 27.08 10.98 20.53
CA ALA A 367 27.79 10.86 21.79
C ALA A 367 28.53 12.16 22.11
N ASP A 368 29.37 12.62 21.18
CA ASP A 368 30.46 13.55 21.52
C ASP A 368 30.09 15.03 21.33
N SER A 369 29.23 15.36 20.35
CA SER A 369 29.00 16.75 19.92
C SER A 369 27.64 17.29 20.36
N LYS A 370 27.59 18.60 20.66
CA LYS A 370 26.33 19.37 20.69
C LYS A 370 26.05 19.85 19.27
N LEU A 371 24.80 19.71 18.81
CA LEU A 371 24.42 20.09 17.45
C LEU A 371 24.05 21.58 17.42
N LEU A 372 25.00 22.41 16.96
CA LEU A 372 24.86 23.87 16.99
C LEU A 372 24.04 24.41 15.81
N ALA A 373 24.09 23.72 14.67
CA ALA A 373 23.22 23.96 13.51
C ALA A 373 22.24 22.78 13.30
N PRO A 374 21.08 23.00 12.66
CA PRO A 374 20.23 21.92 12.14
C PRO A 374 21.05 20.86 11.40
N THR A 375 20.92 19.60 11.82
CA THR A 375 21.78 18.50 11.36
C THR A 375 20.90 17.32 10.93
N LEU A 376 20.92 17.01 9.62
CA LEU A 376 20.21 15.90 9.01
C LEU A 376 21.05 14.62 9.04
N LEU A 377 20.86 13.83 10.09
CA LEU A 377 21.53 12.57 10.38
C LEU A 377 20.98 11.46 9.48
N LEU A 378 21.86 10.85 8.68
CA LEU A 378 21.51 9.84 7.68
C LEU A 378 21.71 8.44 8.28
N GLY A 379 20.89 8.14 9.29
CA GLY A 379 20.92 6.91 10.05
C GLY A 379 19.75 6.80 11.04
N PRO A 380 19.57 5.63 11.67
CA PRO A 380 18.55 5.43 12.69
C PRO A 380 18.85 6.26 13.94
N GLU A 381 17.80 6.76 14.60
CA GLU A 381 17.91 7.29 15.95
C GLU A 381 18.28 6.16 16.94
N ASP A 382 19.19 6.44 17.87
CA ASP A 382 19.69 5.52 18.90
C ASP A 382 19.13 5.79 20.30
N GLY A 383 18.05 6.57 20.38
CA GLY A 383 17.42 7.03 21.62
C GLY A 383 17.98 8.36 22.17
N ARG A 384 19.03 8.92 21.56
CA ARG A 384 19.61 10.22 21.95
C ARG A 384 19.11 11.35 21.06
N SER A 385 17.83 11.71 21.19
CA SER A 385 17.33 12.93 20.56
C SER A 385 18.01 14.17 21.17
N LYS A 386 18.42 15.11 20.32
CA LYS A 386 19.05 16.38 20.69
C LYS A 386 18.32 17.51 19.97
N PRO A 387 18.31 18.75 20.51
CA PRO A 387 17.98 19.93 19.71
C PRO A 387 18.78 19.92 18.40
N ASN A 388 18.17 20.38 17.32
CA ASN A 388 18.74 20.38 15.96
C ASN A 388 19.04 19.00 15.33
N ALA A 389 18.70 17.87 15.97
CA ALA A 389 18.84 16.54 15.36
C ALA A 389 17.64 16.19 14.46
N PHE A 390 17.91 15.75 13.23
CA PHE A 390 16.91 15.26 12.28
C PHE A 390 17.30 13.90 11.74
N PHE A 391 16.39 12.94 11.66
CA PHE A 391 16.73 11.54 11.42
C PHE A 391 16.08 10.96 10.17
N VAL A 392 16.90 10.49 9.22
CA VAL A 392 16.46 9.73 8.03
C VAL A 392 16.88 8.27 8.17
N ASP A 393 15.94 7.41 8.55
CA ASP A 393 16.19 5.98 8.74
C ASP A 393 15.84 5.17 7.46
N LEU A 394 16.89 4.60 6.85
CA LEU A 394 16.80 3.64 5.73
C LEU A 394 16.89 2.17 6.18
N SER A 395 16.88 1.88 7.48
CA SER A 395 17.05 0.52 7.96
C SER A 395 15.85 -0.37 7.65
N ARG A 396 16.15 -1.65 7.40
CA ARG A 396 15.17 -2.74 7.19
C ARG A 396 14.08 -2.83 8.26
N ARG A 397 14.32 -2.28 9.45
CA ARG A 397 13.35 -2.22 10.56
C ARG A 397 12.20 -1.26 10.25
N ILE A 398 12.49 -0.10 9.65
CA ILE A 398 11.47 0.88 9.25
C ILE A 398 10.65 0.32 8.08
N GLU A 399 11.31 -0.30 7.11
CA GLU A 399 10.60 -0.96 6.02
C GLU A 399 9.70 -2.10 6.52
N ALA A 400 10.19 -2.98 7.39
CA ALA A 400 9.38 -4.03 8.02
C ALA A 400 8.16 -3.46 8.79
N ARG A 401 8.32 -2.29 9.44
CA ARG A 401 7.22 -1.55 10.07
C ARG A 401 6.22 -1.01 9.02
N SER A 402 6.68 -0.54 7.86
CA SER A 402 5.81 -0.12 6.75
C SER A 402 5.02 -1.28 6.14
N LEU A 403 5.66 -2.44 5.90
CA LEU A 403 5.00 -3.68 5.46
C LEU A 403 3.86 -4.07 6.40
N VAL A 404 4.14 -4.12 7.71
CA VAL A 404 3.14 -4.40 8.74
C VAL A 404 2.03 -3.36 8.75
N THR A 405 2.37 -2.08 8.76
CA THR A 405 1.38 -0.99 8.90
C THR A 405 0.42 -0.96 7.71
N HIS A 406 0.90 -1.21 6.49
CA HIS A 406 0.05 -1.31 5.29
C HIS A 406 -0.81 -2.58 5.28
N ALA A 407 -0.27 -3.73 5.67
CA ALA A 407 -1.07 -4.95 5.81
C ALA A 407 -2.16 -4.81 6.90
N ARG A 408 -1.86 -4.09 8.00
CA ARG A 408 -2.82 -3.80 9.07
C ARG A 408 -3.86 -2.75 8.68
N SER A 409 -3.51 -1.71 7.92
CA SER A 409 -4.50 -0.74 7.42
C SER A 409 -5.51 -1.43 6.49
N ARG A 410 -5.06 -2.39 5.66
CA ARG A 410 -5.93 -3.27 4.86
C ARG A 410 -6.76 -4.28 5.67
N GLY A 411 -6.50 -4.43 6.98
CA GLY A 411 -7.31 -5.23 7.90
C GLY A 411 -6.93 -6.70 8.05
N LEU A 412 -5.77 -7.11 7.52
CA LEU A 412 -5.23 -8.47 7.63
C LEU A 412 -4.85 -8.75 9.11
N LYS A 413 -5.19 -9.91 9.68
CA LYS A 413 -5.05 -10.22 11.12
C LYS A 413 -4.07 -11.34 11.45
N HIS A 414 -4.03 -12.43 10.68
CA HIS A 414 -3.13 -13.56 10.93
C HIS A 414 -2.01 -13.62 9.90
N ALA A 415 -0.76 -13.58 10.36
CA ALA A 415 0.41 -13.53 9.49
C ALA A 415 1.31 -14.75 9.65
N LEU A 416 1.80 -15.28 8.53
CA LEU A 416 3.04 -16.07 8.49
C LEU A 416 4.23 -15.12 8.35
N VAL A 417 5.35 -15.43 9.00
CA VAL A 417 6.60 -14.68 8.84
C VAL A 417 7.72 -15.64 8.45
N LEU A 418 8.20 -15.52 7.21
CA LEU A 418 9.32 -16.28 6.68
C LEU A 418 10.54 -15.38 6.51
N HIS A 419 11.72 -15.90 6.82
CA HIS A 419 12.95 -15.14 6.62
C HIS A 419 14.15 -16.00 6.28
N SER A 420 15.12 -15.40 5.60
CA SER A 420 16.45 -15.99 5.39
C SER A 420 17.27 -16.00 6.70
N PRO A 421 18.27 -16.89 6.88
CA PRO A 421 19.10 -16.93 8.10
C PRO A 421 20.02 -15.72 8.28
N LYS A 422 20.24 -14.91 7.23
CA LYS A 422 21.04 -13.68 7.24
C LYS A 422 20.59 -12.74 8.38
N PRO A 423 21.51 -12.22 9.23
CA PRO A 423 21.13 -11.39 10.39
C PRO A 423 20.22 -10.21 10.07
N ALA A 424 20.46 -9.53 8.94
CA ALA A 424 19.64 -8.40 8.49
C ALA A 424 18.18 -8.79 8.19
N HIS A 425 17.95 -9.98 7.65
CA HIS A 425 16.62 -10.51 7.35
C HIS A 425 15.90 -10.97 8.62
N ARG A 426 16.61 -11.64 9.54
CA ARG A 426 16.10 -12.01 10.87
C ARG A 426 15.69 -10.76 11.70
N VAL A 427 16.48 -9.69 11.66
CA VAL A 427 16.14 -8.43 12.36
C VAL A 427 14.89 -7.78 11.77
N ALA A 428 14.71 -7.80 10.44
CA ALA A 428 13.51 -7.31 9.78
C ALA A 428 12.27 -8.13 10.18
N ALA A 429 12.38 -9.47 10.13
CA ALA A 429 11.32 -10.39 10.53
C ALA A 429 10.91 -10.23 12.00
N ASN A 430 11.88 -10.14 12.92
CA ASN A 430 11.59 -9.89 14.34
C ASN A 430 10.92 -8.53 14.57
N THR A 431 11.31 -7.51 13.80
CA THR A 431 10.65 -6.19 13.86
C THR A 431 9.20 -6.29 13.37
N ALA A 432 8.95 -7.03 12.27
CA ALA A 432 7.61 -7.24 11.77
C ALA A 432 6.73 -7.99 12.78
N ILE A 433 7.23 -9.08 13.37
CA ILE A 433 6.55 -9.83 14.44
C ILE A 433 6.14 -8.90 15.59
N GLN A 434 7.09 -8.10 16.10
CA GLN A 434 6.85 -7.17 17.21
C GLN A 434 5.78 -6.13 16.85
N VAL A 435 5.91 -5.45 15.71
CA VAL A 435 4.96 -4.40 15.30
C VAL A 435 3.58 -5.00 14.99
N TRP A 436 3.52 -6.19 14.40
CA TRP A 436 2.26 -6.87 14.09
C TRP A 436 1.47 -7.18 15.36
N GLN A 437 2.13 -7.75 16.37
CA GLN A 437 1.55 -8.03 17.68
C GLN A 437 1.13 -6.75 18.41
N GLN A 438 1.97 -5.70 18.39
CA GLN A 438 1.64 -4.39 18.96
C GLN A 438 0.40 -3.74 18.31
N GLN A 439 0.18 -3.96 17.02
CA GLN A 439 -1.00 -3.49 16.29
C GLN A 439 -2.20 -4.44 16.40
N GLY A 440 -2.17 -5.45 17.29
CA GLY A 440 -3.28 -6.39 17.52
C GLY A 440 -3.43 -7.46 16.43
N GLY A 441 -2.34 -7.80 15.74
CA GLY A 441 -2.25 -8.93 14.81
C GLY A 441 -1.71 -10.19 15.48
N ILE A 442 -2.06 -11.35 14.94
CA ILE A 442 -1.64 -12.66 15.43
C ILE A 442 -0.57 -13.23 14.48
N ILE A 443 0.52 -13.76 15.04
CA ILE A 443 1.51 -14.53 14.27
C ILE A 443 1.10 -15.98 14.31
N ALA A 444 0.83 -16.53 13.12
CA ALA A 444 0.22 -17.84 12.93
C ALA A 444 1.24 -18.99 12.90
N ASP A 445 2.44 -18.72 12.38
CA ASP A 445 3.63 -19.58 12.39
C ASP A 445 4.83 -18.76 11.83
N THR A 446 6.06 -19.23 12.02
CA THR A 446 7.28 -18.65 11.42
C THR A 446 8.15 -19.72 10.78
N ALA A 447 9.01 -19.33 9.83
CA ALA A 447 9.96 -20.24 9.20
C ALA A 447 11.27 -19.56 8.77
N VAL A 448 12.34 -20.35 8.80
CA VAL A 448 13.60 -20.00 8.14
C VAL A 448 13.63 -20.64 6.76
N LEU A 449 13.86 -19.84 5.72
CA LEU A 449 14.15 -20.31 4.36
C LEU A 449 15.67 -20.31 4.18
N ASP A 450 16.29 -21.49 4.11
CA ASP A 450 17.72 -21.62 3.85
C ASP A 450 17.99 -21.48 2.33
N PRO A 451 18.72 -20.45 1.87
CA PRO A 451 19.01 -20.25 0.44
C PRO A 451 19.84 -21.36 -0.23
N GLN A 452 20.37 -22.33 0.53
CA GLN A 452 21.02 -23.52 -0.03
C GLN A 452 20.01 -24.61 -0.46
N LEU A 453 18.74 -24.49 -0.07
CA LEU A 453 17.69 -25.45 -0.44
C LEU A 453 17.01 -25.02 -1.74
N ASN A 454 16.82 -25.98 -2.64
CA ASN A 454 16.02 -25.82 -3.86
C ASN A 454 14.55 -26.21 -3.67
N ASP A 455 14.20 -26.91 -2.58
CA ASP A 455 12.84 -27.36 -2.27
C ASP A 455 12.42 -26.92 -0.86
N TYR A 456 11.34 -26.15 -0.78
CA TYR A 456 10.71 -25.66 0.44
C TYR A 456 9.38 -26.37 0.75
N SER A 457 8.99 -27.40 -0.01
CA SER A 457 7.71 -28.10 0.10
C SER A 457 7.40 -28.56 1.53
N ALA A 458 8.38 -29.13 2.24
CA ALA A 458 8.20 -29.57 3.63
C ALA A 458 7.85 -28.40 4.58
N ILE A 459 8.43 -27.22 4.36
CA ILE A 459 8.14 -26.01 5.13
C ILE A 459 6.74 -25.49 4.76
N ILE A 460 6.42 -25.42 3.47
CA ILE A 460 5.14 -24.92 2.96
C ILE A 460 3.97 -25.79 3.45
N LEU A 461 4.08 -27.12 3.33
CA LEU A 461 3.06 -28.08 3.78
C LEU A 461 2.81 -28.01 5.30
N ARG A 462 3.85 -27.70 6.10
CA ARG A 462 3.71 -27.41 7.54
C ARG A 462 2.94 -26.10 7.77
N LEU A 463 3.42 -24.99 7.18
CA LEU A 463 2.89 -23.65 7.40
C LEU A 463 1.42 -23.52 7.00
N LEU A 464 1.02 -24.17 5.90
CA LEU A 464 -0.37 -24.18 5.40
C LEU A 464 -1.27 -25.20 6.12
N GLY A 465 -0.75 -25.98 7.08
CA GLY A 465 -1.49 -27.00 7.83
C GLY A 465 -1.81 -28.28 7.05
N LEU A 466 -1.33 -28.40 5.81
CA LEU A 466 -1.68 -29.46 4.86
C LEU A 466 -1.27 -30.87 5.32
N ASN A 467 -0.24 -30.98 6.16
CA ASN A 467 0.17 -32.24 6.77
C ASN A 467 -0.95 -32.91 7.59
N GLN A 468 -1.79 -32.13 8.29
CA GLN A 468 -2.90 -32.70 9.08
C GLN A 468 -4.01 -33.25 8.18
N SER A 469 -4.29 -32.57 7.06
CA SER A 469 -5.27 -33.01 6.06
C SER A 469 -4.82 -34.31 5.38
N ARG A 470 -3.53 -34.45 5.04
CA ARG A 470 -2.95 -35.69 4.52
C ARG A 470 -2.99 -36.82 5.56
N TYR A 471 -2.56 -36.57 6.80
CA TYR A 471 -2.59 -37.57 7.87
C TYR A 471 -4.01 -38.11 8.15
N ARG A 472 -5.02 -37.23 8.22
CA ARG A 472 -6.42 -37.65 8.36
C ARG A 472 -6.88 -38.54 7.21
N ALA A 473 -6.50 -38.20 5.98
CA ALA A 473 -6.83 -39.01 4.82
C ALA A 473 -6.11 -40.36 4.79
N GLU A 474 -4.84 -40.44 5.17
CA GLU A 474 -4.11 -41.71 5.30
C GLU A 474 -4.72 -42.62 6.37
N VAL A 475 -5.15 -42.06 7.49
CA VAL A 475 -5.91 -42.79 8.53
C VAL A 475 -7.25 -43.26 7.97
N LEU A 476 -7.98 -42.39 7.26
CA LEU A 476 -9.28 -42.73 6.68
C LEU A 476 -9.17 -43.81 5.58
N GLN A 477 -8.15 -43.74 4.72
CA GLN A 477 -7.88 -44.74 3.69
C GLN A 477 -7.58 -46.12 4.28
N LYS A 478 -6.81 -46.17 5.39
CA LYS A 478 -6.55 -47.40 6.16
C LYS A 478 -7.81 -47.98 6.80
N VAL A 479 -8.81 -47.16 7.11
CA VAL A 479 -10.11 -47.60 7.65
C VAL A 479 -11.09 -48.03 6.55
N LEU A 480 -11.11 -47.33 5.42
CA LEU A 480 -12.05 -47.59 4.31
C LEU A 480 -11.59 -48.68 3.32
N THR A 481 -10.34 -49.18 3.47
CA THR A 481 -9.66 -50.15 2.58
C THR A 481 -9.51 -49.68 1.13
N ASP A 482 -8.65 -50.35 0.36
CA ASP A 482 -8.26 -49.93 -1.00
C ASP A 482 -9.41 -49.91 -2.02
N SER A 483 -10.57 -50.49 -1.67
CA SER A 483 -11.79 -50.49 -2.48
C SER A 483 -12.48 -49.14 -2.62
N LEU A 484 -12.14 -48.15 -1.77
CA LEU A 484 -12.72 -46.80 -1.79
C LEU A 484 -11.58 -45.75 -1.76
N PRO A 485 -11.21 -45.15 -2.91
CA PRO A 485 -10.16 -44.13 -2.94
C PRO A 485 -10.64 -42.83 -2.25
N VAL A 486 -9.91 -42.41 -1.23
CA VAL A 486 -10.17 -41.17 -0.48
C VAL A 486 -9.53 -39.99 -1.22
N THR A 487 -10.34 -39.25 -1.99
CA THR A 487 -9.91 -38.00 -2.63
C THR A 487 -9.74 -36.89 -1.59
N VAL A 488 -8.51 -36.44 -1.38
CA VAL A 488 -8.18 -35.39 -0.40
C VAL A 488 -8.29 -34.02 -1.07
N LEU A 489 -9.30 -33.23 -0.69
CA LEU A 489 -9.30 -31.80 -0.99
C LEU A 489 -8.38 -31.07 0.02
N PRO A 490 -7.34 -30.34 -0.43
CA PRO A 490 -6.42 -29.66 0.48
C PRO A 490 -7.13 -28.50 1.21
N ASN A 491 -7.54 -28.73 2.46
CA ASN A 491 -8.02 -27.64 3.31
C ASN A 491 -6.81 -26.90 3.90
N ILE A 492 -6.40 -25.82 3.23
CA ILE A 492 -5.46 -24.83 3.80
C ILE A 492 -6.15 -24.17 4.99
N ARG A 493 -5.42 -23.98 6.09
CA ARG A 493 -5.92 -23.24 7.26
C ARG A 493 -6.47 -21.86 6.86
N GLN A 494 -7.79 -21.68 7.00
CA GLN A 494 -8.51 -20.51 6.47
C GLN A 494 -8.36 -19.24 7.33
N ASP A 495 -7.66 -19.35 8.47
CA ASP A 495 -7.36 -18.23 9.35
C ASP A 495 -6.28 -17.30 8.78
N LEU A 496 -5.43 -17.77 7.85
CA LEU A 496 -4.31 -16.99 7.32
C LEU A 496 -4.75 -15.81 6.42
N ASP A 497 -4.23 -14.63 6.76
CA ASP A 497 -4.50 -13.39 6.03
C ASP A 497 -3.32 -12.95 5.15
N VAL A 498 -2.08 -13.08 5.63
CA VAL A 498 -0.89 -12.51 4.96
C VAL A 498 0.37 -13.36 5.17
N ILE A 499 1.30 -13.27 4.22
CA ILE A 499 2.66 -13.79 4.35
C ILE A 499 3.65 -12.63 4.31
N PHE A 500 4.49 -12.47 5.33
CA PHE A 500 5.66 -11.60 5.25
C PHE A 500 6.90 -12.42 4.91
N LEU A 501 7.63 -11.97 3.89
CA LEU A 501 8.79 -12.64 3.31
C LEU A 501 10.04 -11.74 3.40
N PHE A 502 10.94 -12.06 4.33
CA PHE A 502 12.18 -11.31 4.56
C PHE A 502 13.36 -12.06 3.96
N THR A 503 13.58 -11.91 2.65
CA THR A 503 14.66 -12.61 1.95
C THR A 503 15.23 -11.82 0.77
N ASP A 504 16.19 -12.40 0.06
CA ASP A 504 16.75 -11.86 -1.18
C ASP A 504 15.99 -12.33 -2.43
N ARG A 505 16.15 -11.61 -3.55
CA ARG A 505 15.48 -11.89 -4.84
C ARG A 505 15.56 -13.36 -5.26
N GLY A 506 16.73 -13.99 -5.18
CA GLY A 506 16.91 -15.40 -5.58
C GLY A 506 16.07 -16.36 -4.75
N THR A 507 16.11 -16.23 -3.41
CA THR A 507 15.28 -17.04 -2.51
C THR A 507 13.78 -16.79 -2.73
N ALA A 508 13.38 -15.54 -3.01
CA ALA A 508 11.99 -15.19 -3.24
C ALA A 508 11.45 -15.79 -4.56
N ARG A 509 12.20 -15.67 -5.66
CA ARG A 509 11.89 -16.29 -6.97
C ARG A 509 11.76 -17.81 -6.84
N LEU A 510 12.57 -18.46 -6.01
CA LEU A 510 12.45 -19.89 -5.77
C LEU A 510 11.23 -20.28 -4.90
N PHE A 511 10.92 -19.49 -3.88
CA PHE A 511 9.84 -19.80 -2.92
C PHE A 511 8.44 -19.59 -3.49
N LYS A 512 8.22 -18.50 -4.23
CA LYS A 512 6.89 -18.06 -4.67
C LYS A 512 6.17 -19.08 -5.60
N PRO A 513 6.80 -19.64 -6.64
CA PRO A 513 6.18 -20.69 -7.46
C PRO A 513 5.83 -21.96 -6.67
N GLN A 514 6.66 -22.32 -5.67
CA GLN A 514 6.41 -23.51 -4.85
C GLN A 514 5.21 -23.34 -3.93
N ILE A 515 5.02 -22.17 -3.31
CA ILE A 515 3.84 -21.93 -2.48
C ILE A 515 2.56 -21.81 -3.32
N GLU A 516 2.64 -21.38 -4.58
CA GLU A 516 1.53 -21.49 -5.54
C GLU A 516 1.18 -22.92 -5.91
N PHE A 517 2.19 -23.77 -6.19
CA PHE A 517 1.98 -25.20 -6.46
C PHE A 517 1.26 -25.91 -5.31
N HIS A 518 1.58 -25.57 -4.05
CA HIS A 518 0.87 -26.07 -2.87
C HIS A 518 -0.40 -25.26 -2.51
N HIS A 519 -0.96 -24.51 -3.45
CA HIS A 519 -2.16 -23.67 -3.35
C HIS A 519 -2.15 -22.52 -2.31
N GLY A 520 -1.02 -22.28 -1.64
CA GLY A 520 -0.83 -21.19 -0.68
C GLY A 520 -0.64 -19.80 -1.32
N GLY A 521 -0.38 -19.73 -2.63
CA GLY A 521 -0.21 -18.49 -3.38
C GLY A 521 -1.43 -17.53 -3.38
N LYS A 522 -2.58 -17.99 -2.88
CA LYS A 522 -3.79 -17.18 -2.66
C LYS A 522 -3.67 -16.20 -1.50
N LEU A 523 -2.60 -16.29 -0.71
CA LEU A 523 -2.29 -15.35 0.37
C LEU A 523 -1.42 -14.21 -0.18
N PRO A 524 -1.77 -12.91 0.06
CA PRO A 524 -0.90 -11.81 -0.34
C PRO A 524 0.45 -11.94 0.34
N ILE A 525 1.51 -11.93 -0.46
CA ILE A 525 2.89 -12.01 0.01
C ILE A 525 3.48 -10.61 0.00
N TYR A 526 3.92 -10.16 1.17
CA TYR A 526 4.58 -8.88 1.40
C TYR A 526 6.08 -9.10 1.58
N SER A 527 6.90 -8.41 0.80
CA SER A 527 8.36 -8.50 0.85
C SER A 527 9.02 -7.15 1.03
N GLN A 528 10.25 -7.16 1.55
CA GLN A 528 11.16 -6.02 1.44
C GLN A 528 11.57 -5.79 -0.03
N ASN A 529 11.97 -4.56 -0.34
CA ASN A 529 12.51 -4.12 -1.63
C ASN A 529 13.80 -4.84 -2.07
N THR A 530 14.38 -5.73 -1.26
CA THR A 530 15.48 -6.63 -1.69
C THR A 530 15.11 -7.63 -2.78
N ILE A 531 13.85 -7.74 -3.14
CA ILE A 531 13.43 -8.51 -4.32
C ILE A 531 13.52 -7.71 -5.63
N PHE A 532 13.77 -6.40 -5.57
CA PHE A 532 13.85 -5.51 -6.73
C PHE A 532 15.11 -4.62 -6.68
N GLU A 533 15.81 -4.45 -7.81
CA GLU A 533 17.06 -3.68 -7.87
C GLU A 533 16.94 -2.37 -8.67
N GLY A 534 15.71 -1.93 -8.99
CA GLY A 534 15.47 -0.73 -9.78
C GLY A 534 15.47 -0.94 -11.30
N MET A 535 15.78 -2.15 -11.77
CA MET A 535 15.61 -2.59 -13.16
C MET A 535 14.85 -3.93 -13.15
N PRO A 536 13.72 -4.05 -13.88
CA PRO A 536 13.01 -5.32 -14.00
C PRO A 536 13.80 -6.34 -14.83
N ASP A 537 13.76 -7.60 -14.40
CA ASP A 537 14.32 -8.75 -15.10
C ASP A 537 13.12 -9.63 -15.49
N VAL A 538 12.38 -9.16 -16.50
CA VAL A 538 11.01 -9.57 -16.84
C VAL A 538 10.83 -11.09 -16.86
N VAL A 539 11.78 -11.83 -17.42
CA VAL A 539 11.70 -13.30 -17.54
C VAL A 539 11.74 -13.98 -16.17
N ASN A 540 12.65 -13.57 -15.28
CA ASN A 540 12.83 -14.20 -13.98
C ASN A 540 11.97 -13.57 -12.87
N ASP A 541 11.47 -12.36 -13.08
CA ASP A 541 10.54 -11.69 -12.15
C ASP A 541 9.08 -12.16 -12.34
N LEU A 542 8.77 -12.96 -13.38
CA LEU A 542 7.54 -13.75 -13.45
C LEU A 542 7.39 -14.71 -12.25
N ASP A 543 8.49 -15.23 -11.71
CA ASP A 543 8.47 -16.04 -10.48
C ASP A 543 8.03 -15.23 -9.24
N LEU A 544 8.01 -13.89 -9.31
CA LEU A 544 7.56 -12.99 -8.24
C LEU A 544 6.12 -12.47 -8.45
N GLU A 545 5.41 -12.92 -9.48
CA GLU A 545 4.04 -12.46 -9.83
C GLU A 545 3.14 -12.32 -8.60
N GLY A 546 2.43 -11.20 -8.46
CA GLY A 546 1.53 -10.95 -7.33
C GLY A 546 2.20 -10.62 -5.98
N VAL A 547 3.53 -10.75 -5.83
CA VAL A 547 4.24 -10.34 -4.61
C VAL A 547 4.18 -8.81 -4.47
N LEU A 548 3.71 -8.34 -3.32
CA LEU A 548 3.68 -6.93 -2.95
C LEU A 548 4.99 -6.54 -2.24
N PHE A 549 5.50 -5.36 -2.57
CA PHE A 549 6.59 -4.71 -1.84
C PHE A 549 6.37 -3.20 -1.81
N SER A 550 7.17 -2.49 -1.03
CA SER A 550 7.21 -1.03 -1.04
C SER A 550 8.59 -0.53 -1.39
N ASP A 551 8.71 0.51 -2.20
CA ASP A 551 9.99 1.12 -2.51
C ASP A 551 9.88 2.63 -2.74
N MET A 552 11.03 3.26 -2.95
CA MET A 552 11.10 4.67 -3.32
C MET A 552 10.42 4.91 -4.67
N PRO A 553 9.56 5.95 -4.82
CA PRO A 553 8.95 6.33 -6.09
C PRO A 553 9.94 6.43 -7.26
N TRP A 554 11.17 6.89 -6.97
CA TRP A 554 12.29 6.93 -7.93
C TRP A 554 12.60 5.60 -8.63
N LEU A 555 12.35 4.45 -7.99
CA LEU A 555 12.61 3.12 -8.55
C LEU A 555 11.37 2.47 -9.18
N VAL A 556 10.17 2.73 -8.66
CA VAL A 556 8.93 2.03 -9.08
C VAL A 556 8.01 2.85 -9.99
N ARG A 557 8.17 4.19 -10.05
CA ARG A 557 7.51 5.02 -11.05
C ARG A 557 8.45 5.22 -12.24
N GLN A 558 7.94 4.98 -13.45
CA GLN A 558 8.69 5.15 -14.71
C GLN A 558 8.19 6.32 -15.54
N THR A 559 7.31 7.16 -14.99
CA THR A 559 6.48 8.14 -15.72
C THR A 559 6.32 9.46 -14.95
N GLY A 560 5.70 10.46 -15.57
CA GLY A 560 5.69 11.83 -15.07
C GLY A 560 7.11 12.30 -14.76
N ARG A 561 7.32 12.99 -13.64
CA ARG A 561 8.65 13.46 -13.21
C ARG A 561 9.63 12.35 -12.85
N PHE A 562 9.15 11.12 -12.67
CA PHE A 562 10.00 9.95 -12.43
C PHE A 562 10.41 9.26 -13.74
N GLY A 563 9.90 9.74 -14.88
CA GLY A 563 10.29 9.29 -16.22
C GLY A 563 11.74 9.64 -16.53
N ARG A 564 12.64 8.70 -16.25
CA ARG A 564 14.08 8.88 -16.50
C ARG A 564 14.42 8.64 -17.97
N SER A 565 14.21 9.68 -18.79
CA SER A 565 14.50 9.64 -20.23
C SER A 565 15.95 9.21 -20.53
N THR A 566 16.21 8.94 -21.80
CA THR A 566 17.56 8.64 -22.31
C THR A 566 18.47 9.88 -22.35
N GLU A 567 17.97 11.09 -22.07
CA GLU A 567 18.76 12.33 -22.15
C GLU A 567 19.58 12.62 -20.88
N ASP A 568 19.18 12.08 -19.72
CA ASP A 568 19.96 12.10 -18.47
C ASP A 568 21.11 11.04 -18.51
N VAL A 569 21.97 11.11 -19.53
CA VAL A 569 22.85 10.00 -19.99
C VAL A 569 23.94 9.57 -18.99
N THR A 570 24.49 10.45 -18.15
CA THR A 570 25.81 10.20 -17.50
C THR A 570 25.76 9.93 -15.99
N THR A 571 24.98 10.70 -15.24
CA THR A 571 24.88 10.56 -13.77
C THR A 571 23.86 9.51 -13.37
N LEU A 572 22.66 9.52 -13.97
CA LEU A 572 21.60 8.58 -13.61
C LEU A 572 21.94 7.13 -14.02
N THR A 573 22.55 6.94 -15.19
CA THR A 573 22.86 5.60 -15.73
C THR A 573 23.86 4.81 -14.88
N ARG A 574 24.78 5.50 -14.18
CA ARG A 574 25.75 4.86 -13.28
C ARG A 574 25.10 4.08 -12.13
N TYR A 575 23.96 4.55 -11.64
CA TYR A 575 23.29 4.00 -10.46
C TYR A 575 22.08 3.12 -10.80
N ARG A 576 21.41 3.33 -11.95
CA ARG A 576 20.28 2.51 -12.44
C ARG A 576 20.58 1.01 -12.32
N GLY A 577 19.59 0.23 -11.87
CA GLY A 577 19.72 -1.23 -11.73
C GLY A 577 20.60 -1.70 -10.57
N SER A 578 20.86 -0.83 -9.59
CA SER A 578 21.65 -1.17 -8.41
C SER A 578 20.99 -0.71 -7.11
N ALA A 579 21.30 -1.41 -6.01
CA ALA A 579 20.76 -1.05 -4.70
C ALA A 579 21.15 0.37 -4.21
N ILE A 580 22.20 0.99 -4.78
CA ILE A 580 22.67 2.33 -4.40
C ILE A 580 21.93 3.48 -5.11
N ASP A 581 21.09 3.21 -6.11
CA ASP A 581 20.18 4.22 -6.72
C ASP A 581 19.18 4.77 -5.67
N ARG A 582 18.86 3.97 -4.64
CA ARG A 582 18.11 4.42 -3.45
C ARG A 582 18.84 5.50 -2.65
N LEU A 583 20.17 5.51 -2.66
CA LEU A 583 20.96 6.54 -1.99
C LEU A 583 21.05 7.81 -2.84
N PHE A 584 21.05 7.69 -4.17
CA PHE A 584 20.88 8.83 -5.08
C PHE A 584 19.53 9.52 -4.84
N ALA A 585 18.43 8.75 -4.83
CA ALA A 585 17.11 9.27 -4.47
C ALA A 585 17.07 9.90 -3.06
N LEU A 586 17.80 9.33 -2.10
CA LEU A 586 17.92 9.92 -0.76
C LEU A 586 18.72 11.23 -0.76
N GLY A 587 19.74 11.36 -1.60
CA GLY A 587 20.52 12.58 -1.76
C GLY A 587 19.67 13.73 -2.29
N MET A 588 18.86 13.46 -3.31
CA MET A 588 17.86 14.40 -3.84
C MET A 588 16.94 14.89 -2.70
N ASP A 589 16.37 13.95 -1.94
CA ASP A 589 15.46 14.29 -0.84
C ASP A 589 16.16 14.99 0.33
N ALA A 590 17.42 14.66 0.62
CA ALA A 590 18.18 15.32 1.68
C ALA A 590 18.48 16.79 1.35
N TYR A 591 18.79 17.10 0.09
CA TYR A 591 18.90 18.48 -0.39
C TYR A 591 17.59 19.24 -0.15
N ARG A 592 16.46 18.64 -0.53
CA ARG A 592 15.12 19.22 -0.34
C ARG A 592 14.76 19.40 1.13
N LEU A 593 14.94 18.37 1.95
CA LEU A 593 14.70 18.42 3.41
C LEU A 593 15.51 19.53 4.08
N GLY A 594 16.75 19.75 3.64
CA GLY A 594 17.60 20.86 4.10
C GLY A 594 16.93 22.23 4.02
N CYS A 595 16.10 22.47 3.00
CA CYS A 595 15.36 23.72 2.82
C CYS A 595 14.21 23.93 3.82
N HIS A 596 13.60 22.85 4.34
CA HIS A 596 12.37 22.89 5.13
C HIS A 596 12.59 22.60 6.62
N ILE A 597 13.67 21.88 6.97
CA ILE A 597 14.07 21.61 8.36
C ILE A 597 14.08 22.88 9.25
N PRO A 598 14.66 24.03 8.83
CA PRO A 598 14.63 25.26 9.63
C PRO A 598 13.23 25.86 9.84
N LYS A 599 12.29 25.58 8.93
CA LYS A 599 10.93 26.15 8.91
C LYS A 599 9.87 25.25 9.59
N ARG A 600 10.25 24.05 10.04
CA ARG A 600 9.30 22.99 10.47
C ARG A 600 8.35 23.40 11.59
N LEU A 601 8.78 24.30 12.50
CA LEU A 601 8.02 24.64 13.70
C LEU A 601 6.73 25.42 13.38
N ASP A 602 6.70 26.09 12.23
CA ASP A 602 5.56 26.88 11.77
C ASP A 602 4.57 26.08 10.91
N ARG A 603 4.90 24.82 10.56
CA ARG A 603 4.15 23.98 9.60
C ARG A 603 4.17 22.49 9.98
N PRO A 604 3.38 22.05 10.98
CA PRO A 604 3.30 20.64 11.36
C PRO A 604 2.73 19.73 10.26
N ASP A 605 1.88 20.27 9.38
CA ASP A 605 1.26 19.54 8.26
C ASP A 605 2.14 19.52 6.99
N TRP A 606 3.41 19.93 7.07
CA TRP A 606 4.32 19.95 5.93
C TRP A 606 4.51 18.56 5.32
N GLN A 607 4.28 18.46 4.01
CA GLN A 607 4.53 17.26 3.23
C GLN A 607 5.25 17.62 1.92
N TYR A 608 6.21 16.79 1.53
CA TYR A 608 6.89 16.88 0.24
C TYR A 608 6.87 15.55 -0.48
N ALA A 609 6.30 15.50 -1.68
CA ALA A 609 6.45 14.35 -2.54
C ALA A 609 7.90 14.31 -3.07
N GLY A 610 8.74 13.46 -2.49
CA GLY A 610 10.15 13.30 -2.84
C GLY A 610 10.44 12.11 -3.76
N ALA A 611 11.73 11.90 -4.02
CA ALA A 611 12.27 10.76 -4.75
C ALA A 611 12.22 9.46 -3.92
N SER A 612 12.41 9.54 -2.61
CA SER A 612 12.42 8.41 -1.67
C SER A 612 11.07 8.09 -1.01
N GLY A 613 10.04 8.89 -1.30
CA GLY A 613 8.66 8.74 -0.81
C GLY A 613 7.99 10.09 -0.60
N ALA A 614 6.72 10.12 -0.18
CA ALA A 614 6.17 11.32 0.43
C ALA A 614 6.78 11.50 1.82
N LEU A 615 7.40 12.66 2.07
CA LEU A 615 8.16 12.99 3.26
C LEU A 615 7.34 13.90 4.17
N SER A 616 7.45 13.69 5.48
CA SER A 616 7.01 14.65 6.50
C SER A 616 7.98 14.64 7.69
N ILE A 617 8.00 15.73 8.46
CA ILE A 617 8.90 15.90 9.60
C ILE A 617 8.08 15.74 10.89
N ASP A 618 8.41 14.74 11.70
CA ASP A 618 7.78 14.55 13.00
C ASP A 618 8.24 15.61 14.02
N ILE A 619 7.46 15.82 15.07
CA ILE A 619 7.80 16.79 16.14
C ILE A 619 9.17 16.48 16.77
N ASP A 620 9.50 15.19 16.91
CA ASP A 620 10.77 14.68 17.43
C ASP A 620 11.96 14.78 16.44
N GLY A 621 11.76 15.36 15.25
CA GLY A 621 12.79 15.51 14.21
C GLY A 621 12.97 14.28 13.30
N ARG A 622 12.18 13.22 13.50
CA ARG A 622 12.19 12.03 12.65
C ARG A 622 11.57 12.33 11.29
N ILE A 623 12.25 12.00 10.20
CA ILE A 623 11.68 12.10 8.85
C ILE A 623 10.84 10.85 8.59
N LYS A 624 9.52 11.03 8.53
CA LYS A 624 8.58 9.99 8.07
C LYS A 624 8.64 9.93 6.55
N ARG A 625 8.65 8.71 6.00
CA ARG A 625 8.69 8.45 4.56
C ARG A 625 7.59 7.45 4.22
N HIS A 626 6.68 7.85 3.35
CA HIS A 626 5.65 6.99 2.79
C HIS A 626 6.12 6.52 1.40
N PRO A 627 6.62 5.28 1.30
CA PRO A 627 7.03 4.70 0.02
C PRO A 627 5.80 4.41 -0.86
N ASP A 628 6.04 4.22 -2.16
CA ASP A 628 5.04 3.65 -3.04
C ASP A 628 4.92 2.15 -2.82
N TRP A 629 3.72 1.62 -3.07
CA TRP A 629 3.47 0.19 -3.13
C TRP A 629 3.56 -0.28 -4.56
N ALA A 630 4.22 -1.41 -4.77
CA ALA A 630 4.29 -2.07 -6.05
C ALA A 630 3.93 -3.56 -5.91
N ARG A 631 3.41 -4.13 -6.98
CA ARG A 631 3.11 -5.55 -7.13
C ARG A 631 3.69 -6.02 -8.46
N PHE A 632 4.40 -7.14 -8.47
CA PHE A 632 4.84 -7.75 -9.72
C PHE A 632 3.63 -8.20 -10.55
N ARG A 633 3.60 -7.79 -11.81
CA ARG A 633 2.60 -8.15 -12.82
C ARG A 633 3.28 -8.31 -14.17
N GLY A 634 3.15 -9.49 -14.79
CA GLY A 634 3.84 -9.83 -16.03
C GLY A 634 5.37 -9.73 -15.93
N GLY A 635 5.94 -9.93 -14.73
CA GLY A 635 7.36 -9.73 -14.46
C GLY A 635 7.82 -8.27 -14.33
N LEU A 636 6.89 -7.30 -14.33
CA LEU A 636 7.16 -5.88 -14.11
C LEU A 636 6.59 -5.41 -12.77
N PRO A 637 7.25 -4.50 -12.04
CA PRO A 637 6.68 -3.88 -10.86
C PRO A 637 5.67 -2.79 -11.27
N GLU A 638 4.37 -3.06 -11.12
CA GLU A 638 3.30 -2.09 -11.28
C GLU A 638 2.95 -1.43 -9.94
N LEU A 639 2.56 -0.15 -9.95
CA LEU A 639 2.04 0.51 -8.74
C LEU A 639 0.79 -0.22 -8.24
N PHE A 640 0.79 -0.61 -6.96
CA PHE A 640 -0.32 -1.31 -6.33
C PHE A 640 -1.28 -0.33 -5.66
N GLU A 641 -2.51 -0.32 -6.14
CA GLU A 641 -3.67 0.25 -5.46
C GLU A 641 -4.76 -0.82 -5.34
N PRO A 642 -5.44 -0.93 -4.18
CA PRO A 642 -6.59 -1.81 -4.05
C PRO A 642 -7.78 -1.23 -4.83
N VAL A 643 -8.48 -2.07 -5.59
CA VAL A 643 -9.67 -1.68 -6.37
C VAL A 643 -10.75 -1.01 -5.51
N ILE A 644 -10.84 -1.39 -4.24
CA ILE A 644 -11.63 -0.69 -3.22
C ILE A 644 -10.70 -0.41 -2.02
N PRO A 645 -10.45 0.86 -1.64
CA PRO A 645 -9.75 1.19 -0.39
C PRO A 645 -10.60 0.84 0.84
N ARG A 646 -9.98 0.73 2.03
CA ARG A 646 -10.65 0.17 3.23
C ARG A 646 -11.68 1.12 3.87
#